data_AF-A0A3B0UHU0-F1
#
_entry.id   AF-A0A3B0UHU0-F1
#
_cell.length_a   1.000
_cell.length_b   1.000
_cell.length_c   1.000
_cell.angle_alpha   90.00
_cell.angle_beta   90.00
_cell.angle_gamma   90.00
#
_symmetry.space_group_name_H-M   'P 1'
#
loop_
_entity.id
_entity.type
_entity.pdbx_description
1 polymer ?
#
loop_
_entity_poly.entity_id
_entity_poly.type
_entity_poly.pdbx_seq_one_letter_code
_entity_poly.pdbx_strand_id
1 'polypeptide(L)'
;MKQPYLVIPVVTIVLLLYLASFALYSLKIMPKATHRKIWNTLLLVTFLITMLLGLLLAVQVNYKLDIPWIKKILVWHVNFGIGMSLAGIFHLLWNWDFYRKLFLNKRTIQKAAVWQDAFFRDKKKGFVLAVLLGFSAMTVQIVMIRELMALFGGNELVIGVVLFNWLLLTGAGAWLGRSSRGIIDARKYAFYGFLGLGILPPILLFVLHLSYHFFYAKGVAISITAITIHSLLVLLPFCLLSGFLFTFLSHSASLKKNETERIYMFENIGSIAGGVLFSFILVYFLNAFEVFAILILVLLFIFSMAFRLKGKTLLTVALIAIIVAVPTFIFNPGLYVQKLYFGQEKIVFAKETTQGKLAITSRDGQLNLYENNILIFSENNITAREEAVHYAMSNHPHPNNVLLISGGITGLSEEIEKYPVGRIDYLEPVKEVFQLGSHLNAPQENSKIHPFAGDARLFLQKTRTLYDVAIINISGPYNAMLCRYYNWEFFKQLKQKLAPGGIISTSLNGISNYAGELDIKLNSILYNTLKQVFQYVEIIPGERNYFLASDFVLRTDFTRLVEEKGIPTEYVNRYFIDDNLLAGRSRQLVSQLDSKPGISKDLFPKAYLVQEQLFQSLFGTKLTSYWPVLVLLIFPLLFLLKGSSTQTGVFAAGFASASTEFALLLIFQSTYGYVYHALGILVSCFMAGLALAAWLRGKIFSNPQLRHFRILMVSVLVLQLFLGLFFSQVKNLSSSPIMIWAVIVIFMVAEGFLTGLVFAVAVQLRKGDTALIASTTYAADIWGAALGALLSSVVLVPSLGVVPMLWVTAGIVGISIIMIRGKVS
;
A
#
# COMPACT_ATOMS: atom_id res chain seq x y z
N MET A 1 14.25 -10.44 35.04
CA MET A 1 12.89 -11.00 34.84
C MET A 1 12.95 -11.95 33.64
N LYS A 2 12.64 -13.26 33.80
CA LYS A 2 13.05 -14.32 32.85
C LYS A 2 11.92 -15.06 32.11
N GLN A 3 10.68 -14.58 32.12
CA GLN A 3 9.62 -15.10 31.24
C GLN A 3 8.75 -13.96 30.70
N PRO A 4 8.56 -13.82 29.37
CA PRO A 4 7.62 -12.86 28.80
C PRO A 4 6.18 -13.27 29.14
N TYR A 5 5.32 -12.29 29.44
CA TYR A 5 3.90 -12.53 29.68
C TYR A 5 3.22 -13.08 28.41
N LEU A 6 2.29 -14.03 28.58
CA LEU A 6 1.65 -14.74 27.47
C LEU A 6 0.47 -13.96 26.90
N VAL A 7 0.65 -12.67 26.65
CA VAL A 7 -0.43 -11.78 26.17
C VAL A 7 -1.05 -12.34 24.89
N ILE A 8 -0.21 -12.66 23.90
CA ILE A 8 -0.69 -13.08 22.58
C ILE A 8 -1.33 -14.48 22.64
N PRO A 9 -0.69 -15.52 23.22
CA PRO A 9 -1.32 -16.84 23.34
C PRO A 9 -2.65 -16.80 24.09
N VAL A 10 -2.73 -16.08 25.21
CA VAL A 10 -3.96 -15.97 25.99
C VAL A 10 -5.04 -15.23 25.20
N VAL A 11 -4.70 -14.12 24.53
CA VAL A 11 -5.63 -13.37 23.69
C VAL A 11 -6.15 -14.20 22.53
N THR A 12 -5.27 -14.88 21.79
CA THR A 12 -5.63 -15.73 20.65
C THR A 12 -6.51 -16.89 21.09
N ILE A 13 -6.17 -17.59 22.17
CA ILE A 13 -6.98 -18.72 22.68
C ILE A 13 -8.36 -18.23 23.11
N VAL A 14 -8.42 -17.16 23.90
CA VAL A 14 -9.70 -16.60 24.38
C VAL A 14 -10.55 -16.13 23.19
N LEU A 15 -9.95 -15.51 22.17
CA LEU A 15 -10.66 -15.13 20.95
C LEU A 15 -11.14 -16.33 20.14
N LEU A 16 -10.32 -17.37 19.95
CA LEU A 16 -10.72 -18.57 19.22
C LEU A 16 -11.86 -19.30 19.94
N LEU A 17 -11.81 -19.40 21.27
CA LEU A 17 -12.90 -19.95 22.08
C LEU A 17 -14.17 -19.10 21.97
N TYR A 18 -14.02 -17.77 21.92
CA TYR A 18 -15.15 -16.87 21.70
C TYR A 18 -15.76 -17.08 20.32
N LEU A 19 -14.95 -17.09 19.27
CA LEU A 19 -15.38 -17.31 17.89
C LEU A 19 -16.03 -18.69 17.72
N ALA A 20 -15.46 -19.74 18.31
CA ALA A 20 -16.03 -21.09 18.26
C ALA A 20 -17.39 -21.16 18.97
N SER A 21 -17.48 -20.67 20.21
CA SER A 21 -18.75 -20.65 20.95
C SER A 21 -19.79 -19.74 20.29
N PHE A 22 -19.35 -18.64 19.66
CA PHE A 22 -20.21 -17.74 18.90
C PHE A 22 -20.68 -18.36 17.59
N ALA A 23 -19.84 -19.12 16.89
CA ALA A 23 -20.20 -19.86 15.68
C ALA A 23 -21.23 -20.95 15.98
N LEU A 24 -21.06 -21.69 17.07
CA LEU A 24 -22.07 -22.66 17.53
C LEU A 24 -23.41 -21.97 17.85
N TYR A 25 -23.35 -20.78 18.47
CA TYR A 25 -24.52 -19.96 18.69
C TYR A 25 -25.17 -19.45 17.39
N SER A 26 -24.39 -18.95 16.43
CA SER A 26 -24.90 -18.38 15.18
C SER A 26 -25.50 -19.45 14.24
N LEU A 27 -24.96 -20.67 14.30
CA LEU A 27 -25.49 -21.85 13.61
C LEU A 27 -26.72 -22.46 14.30
N LYS A 28 -27.22 -21.84 15.38
CA LYS A 28 -28.34 -22.32 16.21
C LYS A 28 -28.10 -23.70 16.86
N ILE A 29 -26.84 -24.14 16.93
CA ILE A 29 -26.44 -25.38 17.62
C ILE A 29 -26.43 -25.15 19.13
N MET A 30 -26.09 -23.92 19.57
CA MET A 30 -26.04 -23.52 20.98
C MET A 30 -27.02 -22.38 21.29
N PRO A 31 -27.81 -22.46 22.38
CA PRO A 31 -28.65 -21.35 22.83
C PRO A 31 -27.83 -20.12 23.28
N LYS A 32 -28.35 -18.91 23.03
CA LYS A 32 -27.74 -17.64 23.46
C LYS A 32 -27.45 -17.57 24.96
N ALA A 33 -28.33 -18.16 25.77
CA ALA A 33 -28.19 -18.23 27.22
C ALA A 33 -26.94 -19.04 27.61
N THR A 34 -26.71 -20.18 26.96
CA THR A 34 -25.56 -21.06 27.19
C THR A 34 -24.25 -20.36 26.79
N HIS A 35 -24.23 -19.71 25.62
CA HIS A 35 -23.08 -18.91 25.20
C HIS A 35 -22.73 -17.83 26.24
N ARG A 36 -23.71 -17.02 26.68
CA ARG A 36 -23.48 -16.00 27.70
C ARG A 36 -23.04 -16.59 29.04
N LYS A 37 -23.60 -17.73 29.44
CA LYS A 37 -23.24 -18.42 30.69
C LYS A 37 -21.78 -18.83 30.70
N ILE A 38 -21.26 -19.41 29.61
CA ILE A 38 -19.85 -19.81 29.48
C ILE A 38 -18.91 -18.64 29.75
N TRP A 39 -19.16 -17.49 29.12
CA TRP A 39 -18.31 -16.30 29.25
C TRP A 39 -18.47 -15.58 30.59
N ASN A 40 -19.67 -15.57 31.16
CA ASN A 40 -19.88 -15.06 32.52
C ASN A 40 -19.15 -15.91 33.55
N THR A 41 -19.15 -17.24 33.38
CA THR A 41 -18.36 -18.15 34.21
C THR A 41 -16.86 -17.91 34.03
N LEU A 42 -16.39 -17.74 32.79
CA LEU A 42 -14.99 -17.45 32.52
C LEU A 42 -14.55 -16.09 33.13
N LEU A 43 -15.38 -15.06 33.02
CA LEU A 43 -15.15 -13.76 33.64
C LEU A 43 -15.06 -13.87 35.16
N LEU A 44 -15.97 -14.62 35.79
CA LEU A 44 -15.96 -14.84 37.23
C LEU A 44 -14.70 -15.59 37.69
N VAL A 45 -14.35 -16.68 37.00
CA VAL A 45 -13.17 -17.50 37.35
C VAL A 45 -11.88 -16.69 37.20
N THR A 46 -11.71 -15.98 36.07
CA THR A 46 -10.53 -15.14 35.82
C THR A 46 -10.46 -13.98 36.81
N PHE A 47 -11.59 -13.37 37.17
CA PHE A 47 -11.68 -12.35 38.21
C PHE A 47 -11.23 -12.86 39.59
N LEU A 48 -11.79 -14.00 40.05
CA LEU A 48 -11.46 -14.57 41.35
C LEU A 48 -9.97 -14.93 41.46
N ILE A 49 -9.40 -15.54 40.42
CA ILE A 49 -7.98 -15.89 40.39
C ILE A 49 -7.12 -14.62 40.39
N THR A 50 -7.44 -13.65 39.55
CA THR A 50 -6.67 -12.39 39.48
C THR A 50 -6.73 -11.65 40.81
N MET A 51 -7.91 -11.56 41.43
CA MET A 51 -8.12 -10.94 42.74
C MET A 51 -7.31 -11.63 43.84
N LEU A 52 -7.40 -12.96 43.95
CA LEU A 52 -6.71 -13.72 44.99
C LEU A 52 -5.19 -13.64 44.86
N LEU A 53 -4.67 -13.77 43.64
CA LEU A 53 -3.24 -13.62 43.38
C LEU A 53 -2.76 -12.17 43.60
N GLY A 54 -3.60 -11.18 43.28
CA GLY A 54 -3.30 -9.77 43.50
C GLY A 54 -3.22 -9.41 44.99
N LEU A 55 -4.13 -9.94 45.82
CA LEU A 55 -4.08 -9.77 47.27
C LEU A 55 -2.85 -10.43 47.89
N LEU A 56 -2.48 -11.64 47.44
CA LEU A 56 -1.25 -12.32 47.87
C LEU A 56 0.01 -11.50 47.55
N LEU A 57 0.07 -10.92 46.36
CA LEU A 57 1.16 -10.02 45.96
C LEU A 57 1.19 -8.74 46.82
N ALA A 58 0.03 -8.14 47.09
CA ALA A 58 -0.07 -6.95 47.93
C ALA A 58 0.42 -7.22 49.37
N VAL A 59 0.03 -8.35 49.97
CA VAL A 59 0.52 -8.77 51.30
C VAL A 59 2.03 -8.96 51.28
N GLN A 60 2.57 -9.62 50.27
CA GLN A 60 4.01 -9.82 50.15
C GLN A 60 4.79 -8.50 50.12
N VAL A 61 4.33 -7.54 49.29
CA VAL A 61 4.97 -6.23 49.14
C VAL A 61 4.86 -5.42 50.42
N ASN A 62 3.68 -5.39 51.05
CA ASN A 62 3.42 -4.54 52.20
C ASN A 62 4.14 -5.02 53.48
N TYR A 63 4.32 -6.34 53.63
CA TYR A 63 5.00 -6.95 54.77
C TYR A 63 6.45 -7.40 54.48
N LYS A 64 7.01 -7.06 53.30
CA LYS A 64 8.37 -7.40 52.87
C LYS A 64 8.72 -8.89 53.01
N LEU A 65 7.76 -9.78 52.73
CA LEU A 65 7.95 -11.23 52.82
C LEU A 65 8.75 -11.74 51.61
N ASP A 66 9.89 -12.40 51.81
CA ASP A 66 10.67 -12.98 50.69
C ASP A 66 10.27 -14.43 50.44
N ILE A 67 9.12 -14.62 49.80
CA ILE A 67 8.58 -15.93 49.45
C ILE A 67 8.90 -16.23 47.97
N PRO A 68 9.81 -17.19 47.67
CA PRO A 68 10.36 -17.38 46.32
C PRO A 68 9.33 -17.81 45.26
N TRP A 69 8.28 -18.54 45.63
CA TRP A 69 7.27 -19.03 44.70
C TRP A 69 6.24 -17.97 44.28
N ILE A 70 6.05 -16.89 45.05
CA ILE A 70 5.09 -15.83 44.69
C ILE A 70 5.59 -15.01 43.48
N LYS A 71 6.91 -14.96 43.23
CA LYS A 71 7.44 -14.39 41.98
C LYS A 71 6.97 -15.15 40.73
N LYS A 72 6.67 -16.45 40.83
CA LYS A 72 6.06 -17.25 39.74
C LYS A 72 4.56 -16.98 39.61
N ILE A 73 3.88 -16.61 40.70
CA ILE A 73 2.46 -16.23 40.71
C ILE A 73 2.18 -14.94 39.97
N LEU A 74 3.11 -13.98 39.98
CA LEU A 74 2.93 -12.71 39.27
C LEU A 74 2.64 -12.92 37.77
N VAL A 75 3.29 -13.91 37.15
CA VAL A 75 3.04 -14.27 35.74
C VAL A 75 1.63 -14.78 35.54
N TRP A 76 1.12 -15.61 36.46
CA TRP A 76 -0.25 -16.10 36.43
C TRP A 76 -1.28 -15.01 36.68
N HIS A 77 -1.03 -14.11 37.64
CA HIS A 77 -1.88 -12.96 37.91
C HIS A 77 -2.05 -12.10 36.65
N VAL A 78 -0.97 -11.81 35.95
CA VAL A 78 -1.01 -11.03 34.70
C VAL A 78 -1.72 -11.79 33.58
N ASN A 79 -1.45 -13.08 33.38
CA ASN A 79 -2.11 -13.89 32.34
C ASN A 79 -3.63 -14.02 32.57
N PHE A 80 -4.06 -14.28 33.81
CA PHE A 80 -5.48 -14.31 34.17
C PHE A 80 -6.12 -12.92 34.12
N GLY A 81 -5.37 -11.87 34.44
CA GLY A 81 -5.79 -10.49 34.29
C GLY A 81 -6.09 -10.14 32.83
N ILE A 82 -5.27 -10.59 31.89
CA ILE A 82 -5.50 -10.41 30.44
C ILE A 82 -6.77 -11.14 29.99
N GLY A 83 -6.96 -12.39 30.42
CA GLY A 83 -8.19 -13.14 30.15
C GLY A 83 -9.44 -12.47 30.74
N MET A 84 -9.34 -11.95 31.96
CA MET A 84 -10.39 -11.17 32.63
C MET A 84 -10.73 -9.90 31.85
N SER A 85 -9.73 -9.14 31.39
CA SER A 85 -9.94 -7.93 30.60
C SER A 85 -10.68 -8.24 29.29
N LEU A 86 -10.31 -9.31 28.58
CA LEU A 86 -10.98 -9.73 27.34
C LEU A 86 -12.42 -10.19 27.57
N ALA A 87 -12.63 -11.06 28.56
CA ALA A 87 -13.98 -11.50 28.93
C ALA A 87 -14.85 -10.30 29.38
N GLY A 88 -14.24 -9.34 30.07
CA GLY A 88 -14.87 -8.08 30.47
C GLY A 88 -15.26 -7.21 29.27
N ILE A 89 -14.41 -7.12 28.24
CA ILE A 89 -14.74 -6.44 26.97
C ILE A 89 -15.94 -7.10 26.30
N PHE A 90 -15.99 -8.44 26.22
CA PHE A 90 -17.15 -9.13 25.64
C PHE A 90 -18.43 -8.85 26.43
N HIS A 91 -18.35 -8.91 27.76
CA HIS A 91 -19.47 -8.58 28.64
C HIS A 91 -19.94 -7.12 28.47
N LEU A 92 -19.00 -6.18 28.33
CA LEU A 92 -19.27 -4.77 28.10
C LEU A 92 -19.91 -4.55 26.72
N LEU A 93 -19.43 -5.22 25.68
CA LEU A 93 -20.01 -5.15 24.33
C LEU A 93 -21.43 -5.71 24.26
N TRP A 94 -21.74 -6.76 25.04
CA TRP A 94 -23.09 -7.35 25.09
C TRP A 94 -24.09 -6.46 25.82
N ASN A 95 -23.62 -5.70 26.80
CA ASN A 95 -24.42 -4.83 27.66
C ASN A 95 -24.18 -3.35 27.34
N TRP A 96 -23.59 -3.04 26.19
CA TRP A 96 -23.21 -1.68 25.81
C TRP A 96 -24.42 -0.73 25.86
N ASP A 97 -25.58 -1.18 25.42
CA ASP A 97 -26.81 -0.37 25.46
C ASP A 97 -27.27 -0.06 26.89
N PHE A 98 -26.99 -0.92 27.87
CA PHE A 98 -27.25 -0.67 29.28
C PHE A 98 -26.27 0.38 29.84
N TYR A 99 -24.97 0.17 29.65
CA TYR A 99 -23.95 1.11 30.15
C TYR A 99 -24.05 2.48 29.47
N ARG A 100 -24.31 2.51 28.16
CA ARG A 100 -24.56 3.74 27.41
C ARG A 100 -25.72 4.56 27.99
N LYS A 101 -26.77 3.90 28.49
CA LYS A 101 -27.91 4.59 29.15
C LYS A 101 -27.55 5.19 30.52
N LEU A 102 -26.50 4.71 31.17
CA LEU A 102 -26.01 5.28 32.44
C LEU A 102 -25.30 6.64 32.21
N PHE A 103 -24.64 6.81 31.07
CA PHE A 103 -23.91 8.04 30.72
C PHE A 103 -24.71 9.00 29.83
N LEU A 104 -25.81 8.55 29.22
CA LEU A 104 -26.72 9.40 28.47
C LEU A 104 -27.83 9.92 29.39
N ASN A 105 -27.76 11.21 29.72
CA ASN A 105 -28.82 11.91 30.42
C ASN A 105 -30.12 11.78 29.63
N LYS A 106 -31.18 11.24 30.25
CA LYS A 106 -32.47 10.85 29.60
C LYS A 106 -33.26 12.00 28.96
N ARG A 107 -32.78 13.24 29.01
CA ARG A 107 -33.54 14.43 28.58
C ARG A 107 -33.60 14.71 27.07
N THR A 108 -32.90 13.97 26.21
CA THR A 108 -32.78 14.35 24.78
C THR A 108 -33.37 13.36 23.77
N ILE A 109 -34.15 12.36 24.18
CA ILE A 109 -34.70 11.34 23.25
C ILE A 109 -36.21 11.50 22.99
N GLN A 110 -36.93 12.33 23.76
CA GLN A 110 -38.32 12.67 23.43
C GLN A 110 -38.37 13.98 22.62
N LYS A 111 -38.98 13.89 21.43
CA LYS A 111 -39.08 14.89 20.35
C LYS A 111 -37.90 14.96 19.37
N ALA A 112 -37.54 13.83 18.76
CA ALA A 112 -37.07 13.85 17.37
C ALA A 112 -38.28 14.06 16.43
N ALA A 113 -39.00 15.17 16.63
CA ALA A 113 -40.08 15.60 15.76
C ALA A 113 -39.44 16.31 14.56
N VAL A 114 -39.48 15.66 13.39
CA VAL A 114 -39.35 16.22 12.04
C VAL A 114 -38.66 17.59 11.99
N TRP A 115 -37.33 17.61 12.06
CA TRP A 115 -36.56 18.83 11.87
C TRP A 115 -36.13 18.97 10.41
N GLN A 116 -36.61 20.04 9.77
CA GLN A 116 -36.19 20.48 8.45
C GLN A 116 -35.29 21.71 8.63
N ASP A 117 -33.99 21.50 8.73
CA ASP A 117 -33.07 22.63 8.58
C ASP A 117 -33.22 23.19 7.15
N ALA A 118 -33.50 24.49 7.03
CA ALA A 118 -33.85 25.13 5.75
C ALA A 118 -32.70 25.00 4.72
N PHE A 119 -31.48 24.77 5.20
CA PHE A 119 -30.29 24.68 4.37
C PHE A 119 -30.32 23.50 3.38
N PHE A 120 -30.68 22.29 3.83
CA PHE A 120 -30.74 21.08 2.99
C PHE A 120 -32.10 20.85 2.32
N ARG A 121 -33.05 21.81 2.44
CA ARG A 121 -34.28 21.78 1.63
C ARG A 121 -33.98 21.79 0.13
N ASP A 122 -32.95 22.54 -0.26
CA ASP A 122 -32.38 22.44 -1.61
C ASP A 122 -31.37 21.29 -1.67
N LYS A 123 -31.82 20.13 -2.16
CA LYS A 123 -31.01 18.92 -2.31
C LYS A 123 -29.75 19.14 -3.15
N LYS A 124 -29.75 20.13 -4.05
CA LYS A 124 -28.56 20.44 -4.88
C LYS A 124 -27.36 20.81 -4.02
N LYS A 125 -27.57 21.46 -2.88
CA LYS A 125 -26.48 21.79 -1.94
C LYS A 125 -25.84 20.55 -1.33
N GLY A 126 -26.66 19.55 -0.96
CA GLY A 126 -26.16 18.25 -0.48
C GLY A 126 -25.35 17.51 -1.55
N PHE A 127 -25.78 17.59 -2.81
CA PHE A 127 -25.05 16.99 -3.93
C PHE A 127 -23.72 17.69 -4.23
N VAL A 128 -23.69 19.03 -4.22
CA VAL A 128 -22.44 19.79 -4.37
C VAL A 128 -21.46 19.47 -3.25
N LEU A 129 -21.94 19.40 -2.00
CA LEU A 129 -21.10 19.02 -0.86
C LEU A 129 -20.62 17.56 -0.97
N ALA A 130 -21.41 16.64 -1.51
CA ALA A 130 -20.97 15.29 -1.77
C ALA A 130 -19.83 15.24 -2.82
N VAL A 131 -19.94 16.00 -3.92
CA VAL A 131 -18.85 16.14 -4.90
C VAL A 131 -17.58 16.68 -4.25
N LEU A 132 -17.70 17.71 -3.41
CA LEU A 132 -16.54 18.25 -2.68
C LEU A 132 -15.92 17.23 -1.73
N LEU A 133 -16.74 16.45 -1.03
CA LEU A 133 -16.27 15.41 -0.11
C LEU A 133 -15.41 14.38 -0.86
N GLY A 134 -15.90 13.87 -1.99
CA GLY A 134 -15.15 12.90 -2.80
C GLY A 134 -13.88 13.50 -3.42
N PHE A 135 -13.99 14.73 -3.95
CA PHE A 135 -12.84 15.46 -4.51
C PHE A 135 -11.71 15.62 -3.47
N SER A 136 -12.07 16.06 -2.26
CA SER A 136 -11.12 16.20 -1.15
C SER A 136 -10.58 14.85 -0.69
N ALA A 137 -11.44 13.86 -0.47
CA ALA A 137 -11.03 12.54 -0.01
C ALA A 137 -10.02 11.90 -0.97
N MET A 138 -10.30 11.90 -2.28
CA MET A 138 -9.43 11.32 -3.29
C MET A 138 -8.11 12.09 -3.45
N THR A 139 -8.16 13.43 -3.48
CA THR A 139 -6.94 14.25 -3.57
C THR A 139 -6.01 14.01 -2.38
N VAL A 140 -6.58 13.99 -1.16
CA VAL A 140 -5.82 13.72 0.07
C VAL A 140 -5.31 12.29 0.11
N GLN A 141 -6.10 11.32 -0.34
CA GLN A 141 -5.70 9.91 -0.38
C GLN A 141 -4.46 9.72 -1.24
N ILE A 142 -4.48 10.22 -2.48
CA ILE A 142 -3.35 10.04 -3.41
C ILE A 142 -2.09 10.73 -2.86
N VAL A 143 -2.20 11.98 -2.40
CA VAL A 143 -1.05 12.71 -1.84
C VAL A 143 -0.48 11.97 -0.63
N MET A 144 -1.32 11.60 0.35
CA MET A 144 -0.86 10.94 1.58
C MET A 144 -0.25 9.56 1.30
N ILE A 145 -0.81 8.78 0.36
CA ILE A 145 -0.20 7.49 -0.04
C ILE A 145 1.18 7.71 -0.64
N ARG A 146 1.36 8.70 -1.53
CA ARG A 146 2.66 9.01 -2.13
C ARG A 146 3.70 9.40 -1.08
N GLU A 147 3.29 10.21 -0.11
CA GLU A 147 4.15 10.66 0.99
C GLU A 147 4.54 9.51 1.93
N LEU A 148 3.57 8.67 2.30
CA LEU A 148 3.82 7.49 3.13
C LEU A 148 4.71 6.46 2.41
N MET A 149 4.54 6.28 1.10
CA MET A 149 5.43 5.43 0.30
C MET A 149 6.84 6.00 0.25
N ALA A 150 6.99 7.31 0.05
CA ALA A 150 8.30 7.96 0.03
C ALA A 150 9.01 7.90 1.39
N LEU A 151 8.30 7.81 2.51
CA LEU A 151 8.89 7.70 3.84
C LEU A 151 9.17 6.24 4.25
N PHE A 152 8.33 5.29 3.86
CA PHE A 152 8.42 3.89 4.30
C PHE A 152 9.08 2.94 3.29
N GLY A 153 9.77 3.47 2.27
CA GLY A 153 10.52 2.65 1.31
C GLY A 153 9.66 1.94 0.26
N GLY A 154 8.48 2.49 -0.03
CA GLY A 154 7.65 2.27 -1.22
C GLY A 154 7.60 0.84 -1.81
N ASN A 155 6.75 -0.01 -1.25
CA ASN A 155 6.33 -1.27 -1.88
C ASN A 155 4.81 -1.47 -1.78
N GLU A 156 4.27 -2.49 -2.44
CA GLU A 156 2.82 -2.72 -2.51
C GLU A 156 2.24 -3.21 -1.20
N LEU A 157 3.07 -3.78 -0.31
CA LEU A 157 2.68 -4.09 1.05
C LEU A 157 2.34 -2.81 1.82
N VAL A 158 3.23 -1.79 1.76
CA VAL A 158 3.00 -0.48 2.39
C VAL A 158 1.71 0.13 1.86
N ILE A 159 1.50 0.12 0.53
CA ILE A 159 0.26 0.62 -0.07
C ILE A 159 -0.96 -0.07 0.54
N GLY A 160 -0.98 -1.40 0.60
CA GLY A 160 -2.14 -2.12 1.10
C GLY A 160 -2.40 -1.93 2.59
N VAL A 161 -1.36 -1.76 3.42
CA VAL A 161 -1.52 -1.40 4.85
C VAL A 161 -2.06 0.03 5.00
N VAL A 162 -1.56 0.98 4.22
CA VAL A 162 -2.02 2.37 4.25
C VAL A 162 -3.48 2.46 3.78
N LEU A 163 -3.84 1.77 2.69
CA LEU A 163 -5.21 1.68 2.19
C LEU A 163 -6.13 0.98 3.20
N PHE A 164 -5.68 -0.09 3.83
CA PHE A 164 -6.42 -0.74 4.91
C PHE A 164 -6.75 0.23 6.03
N ASN A 165 -5.76 0.98 6.53
CA ASN A 165 -5.96 1.95 7.59
C ASN A 165 -6.88 3.09 7.16
N TRP A 166 -6.68 3.63 5.96
CA TRP A 166 -7.54 4.66 5.37
C TRP A 166 -9.00 4.22 5.35
N LEU A 167 -9.28 3.07 4.72
CA LEU A 167 -10.62 2.54 4.57
C LEU A 167 -11.21 2.15 5.94
N LEU A 168 -10.46 1.45 6.79
CA LEU A 168 -10.91 1.07 8.13
C LEU A 168 -11.40 2.29 8.93
N LEU A 169 -10.61 3.37 8.93
CA LEU A 169 -10.93 4.61 9.62
C LEU A 169 -12.09 5.35 8.95
N THR A 170 -12.17 5.42 7.62
CA THR A 170 -13.32 6.02 6.93
C THR A 170 -14.62 5.27 7.22
N GLY A 171 -14.60 3.93 7.24
CA GLY A 171 -15.75 3.13 7.66
C GLY A 171 -16.11 3.35 9.13
N ALA A 172 -15.13 3.54 10.03
CA ALA A 172 -15.36 3.91 11.42
C ALA A 172 -15.98 5.30 11.54
N GLY A 173 -15.52 6.28 10.76
CA GLY A 173 -16.11 7.61 10.66
C GLY A 173 -17.56 7.55 10.23
N ALA A 174 -17.86 6.76 9.19
CA ALA A 174 -19.22 6.56 8.71
C ALA A 174 -20.13 5.92 9.77
N TRP A 175 -19.64 4.89 10.46
CA TRP A 175 -20.36 4.25 11.54
C TRP A 175 -20.62 5.20 12.72
N LEU A 176 -19.67 6.06 13.08
CA LEU A 176 -19.85 7.13 14.07
C LEU A 176 -20.84 8.18 13.58
N GLY A 177 -20.92 8.42 12.27
CA GLY A 177 -21.86 9.31 11.60
C GLY A 177 -23.33 9.07 11.90
N ARG A 178 -23.71 7.91 12.46
CA ARG A 178 -25.10 7.68 12.93
C ARG A 178 -25.53 8.63 14.05
N SER A 179 -24.58 9.26 14.75
CA SER A 179 -24.86 10.32 15.73
C SER A 179 -25.37 11.61 15.09
N SER A 180 -25.27 11.75 13.77
CA SER A 180 -25.81 12.89 13.01
C SER A 180 -27.31 13.13 13.22
N ARG A 181 -28.07 12.12 13.67
CA ARG A 181 -29.48 12.27 14.08
C ARG A 181 -29.71 13.32 15.17
N GLY A 182 -28.70 13.54 16.02
CA GLY A 182 -28.76 14.49 17.12
C GLY A 182 -28.32 15.90 16.73
N ILE A 183 -27.90 16.12 15.47
CA ILE A 183 -27.43 17.42 15.01
C ILE A 183 -28.63 18.30 14.66
N ILE A 184 -28.73 19.44 15.35
CA ILE A 184 -29.82 20.40 15.17
C ILE A 184 -29.49 21.42 14.07
N ASP A 185 -28.24 21.89 14.00
CA ASP A 185 -27.79 22.92 13.04
C ASP A 185 -26.91 22.29 11.95
N ALA A 186 -27.53 21.72 10.93
CA ALA A 186 -26.83 21.03 9.86
C ALA A 186 -25.92 21.99 9.06
N ARG A 187 -26.31 23.26 8.94
CA ARG A 187 -25.48 24.28 8.28
C ARG A 187 -24.14 24.49 9.00
N LYS A 188 -24.17 24.64 10.33
CA LYS A 188 -22.97 24.86 11.14
C LYS A 188 -22.04 23.65 11.13
N TYR A 189 -22.58 22.44 11.25
CA TYR A 189 -21.77 21.21 11.20
C TYR A 189 -21.19 20.96 9.80
N ALA A 190 -21.93 21.27 8.73
CA ALA A 190 -21.38 21.26 7.39
C ALA A 190 -20.22 22.25 7.26
N PHE A 191 -20.33 23.48 7.80
CA PHE A 191 -19.24 24.46 7.77
C PHE A 191 -17.97 23.96 8.43
N TYR A 192 -18.04 23.54 9.70
CA TYR A 192 -16.85 23.08 10.41
C TYR A 192 -16.30 21.77 9.84
N GLY A 193 -17.16 20.89 9.33
CA GLY A 193 -16.75 19.66 8.68
C GLY A 193 -15.91 19.91 7.43
N PHE A 194 -16.39 20.75 6.51
CA PHE A 194 -15.65 21.07 5.29
C PHE A 194 -14.43 21.95 5.53
N LEU A 195 -14.47 22.83 6.53
CA LEU A 195 -13.29 23.55 6.99
C LEU A 195 -12.21 22.58 7.51
N GLY A 196 -12.63 21.57 8.29
CA GLY A 196 -11.75 20.50 8.77
C GLY A 196 -11.15 19.67 7.63
N LEU A 197 -11.93 19.34 6.59
CA LEU A 197 -11.41 18.64 5.41
C LEU A 197 -10.33 19.43 4.67
N GLY A 198 -10.39 20.76 4.71
CA GLY A 198 -9.35 21.62 4.13
C GLY A 198 -8.11 21.72 5.03
N ILE A 199 -8.29 22.03 6.31
CA ILE A 199 -7.17 22.39 7.22
C ILE A 199 -6.40 21.16 7.72
N LEU A 200 -7.05 20.01 7.90
CA LEU A 200 -6.39 18.82 8.44
C LEU A 200 -5.26 18.29 7.54
N PRO A 201 -5.42 18.10 6.22
CA PRO A 201 -4.38 17.50 5.37
C PRO A 201 -2.98 18.12 5.49
N PRO A 202 -2.76 19.45 5.39
CA PRO A 202 -1.41 20.01 5.54
C PRO A 202 -0.86 19.86 6.97
N ILE A 203 -1.71 19.89 8.00
CA ILE A 203 -1.30 19.62 9.38
C ILE A 203 -0.85 18.17 9.53
N LEU A 204 -1.64 17.22 9.01
CA LEU A 204 -1.31 15.80 9.06
C LEU A 204 -0.05 15.48 8.28
N LEU A 205 0.18 16.15 7.14
CA LEU A 205 1.40 16.04 6.36
C LEU A 205 2.62 16.53 7.13
N PHE A 206 2.50 17.67 7.82
CA PHE A 206 3.56 18.18 8.68
C PHE A 206 3.83 17.23 9.87
N VAL A 207 2.78 16.77 10.54
CA VAL A 207 2.87 15.81 11.66
C VAL A 207 3.52 14.52 11.20
N LEU A 208 3.17 13.99 10.03
CA LEU A 208 3.75 12.79 9.46
C LEU A 208 5.28 12.89 9.38
N HIS A 209 5.79 13.97 8.78
CA HIS A 209 7.23 14.12 8.63
C HIS A 209 7.95 14.42 9.94
N LEU A 210 7.36 15.25 10.82
CA LEU A 210 7.93 15.59 12.12
C LEU A 210 8.03 14.34 13.01
N SER A 211 6.95 13.57 13.08
CA SER A 211 6.93 12.33 13.87
C SER A 211 7.83 11.26 13.27
N TYR A 212 7.92 11.15 11.93
CA TYR A 212 8.89 10.27 11.30
C TYR A 212 10.32 10.58 11.74
N HIS A 213 10.72 11.86 11.67
CA HIS A 213 12.05 12.29 12.09
C HIS A 213 12.34 11.99 13.57
N PHE A 214 11.33 12.13 14.44
CA PHE A 214 11.50 11.91 15.86
C PHE A 214 11.57 10.41 16.24
N PHE A 215 10.80 9.55 15.55
CA PHE A 215 10.66 8.14 15.92
C PHE A 215 11.63 7.20 15.19
N TYR A 216 12.13 7.56 14.01
CA TYR A 216 12.97 6.66 13.20
C TYR A 216 14.34 7.25 12.92
N ALA A 217 15.37 6.42 13.13
CA ALA A 217 16.71 6.72 12.69
C ALA A 217 16.83 6.61 11.16
N LYS A 218 17.73 7.40 10.59
CA LYS A 218 17.98 7.43 9.14
C LYS A 218 18.55 6.10 8.66
N GLY A 219 18.13 5.67 7.47
CA GLY A 219 18.59 4.41 6.85
C GLY A 219 18.04 3.14 7.50
N VAL A 220 17.16 3.24 8.51
CA VAL A 220 16.54 2.07 9.14
C VAL A 220 15.30 1.65 8.35
N ALA A 221 15.25 0.38 7.96
CA ALA A 221 14.05 -0.21 7.38
C ALA A 221 12.92 -0.25 8.43
N ILE A 222 11.69 0.08 8.03
CA ILE A 222 10.56 0.25 8.96
C ILE A 222 9.67 -0.99 8.96
N SER A 223 9.41 -1.54 10.14
CA SER A 223 8.55 -2.71 10.29
C SER A 223 7.09 -2.45 9.90
N ILE A 224 6.38 -3.50 9.48
CA ILE A 224 4.94 -3.45 9.17
C ILE A 224 4.12 -2.97 10.36
N THR A 225 4.49 -3.38 11.59
CA THR A 225 3.82 -2.91 12.81
C THR A 225 3.97 -1.39 12.96
N ALA A 226 5.17 -0.87 12.76
CA ALA A 226 5.42 0.57 12.82
C ALA A 226 4.66 1.32 11.72
N ILE A 227 4.70 0.83 10.47
CA ILE A 227 3.93 1.39 9.34
C ILE A 227 2.44 1.41 9.67
N THR A 228 1.91 0.30 10.19
CA THR A 228 0.48 0.16 10.54
C THR A 228 0.08 1.17 11.61
N ILE A 229 0.81 1.24 12.73
CA ILE A 229 0.45 2.14 13.83
C ILE A 229 0.61 3.60 13.42
N HIS A 230 1.73 3.93 12.77
CA HIS A 230 2.04 5.31 12.43
C HIS A 230 1.06 5.86 11.37
N SER A 231 0.82 5.12 10.29
CA SER A 231 -0.18 5.54 9.30
C SER A 231 -1.59 5.57 9.87
N LEU A 232 -1.97 4.64 10.76
CA LEU A 232 -3.26 4.68 11.44
C LEU A 232 -3.44 5.98 12.24
N LEU A 233 -2.45 6.37 13.05
CA LEU A 233 -2.53 7.57 13.89
C LEU A 233 -2.59 8.86 13.07
N VAL A 234 -1.77 8.96 12.01
CA VAL A 234 -1.74 10.13 11.14
C VAL A 234 -3.03 10.27 10.35
N LEU A 235 -3.58 9.17 9.82
CA LEU A 235 -4.77 9.21 8.97
C LEU A 235 -6.08 9.34 9.77
N LEU A 236 -6.07 9.02 11.07
CA LEU A 236 -7.25 8.96 11.94
C LEU A 236 -8.13 10.22 11.88
N PRO A 237 -7.61 11.46 12.03
CA PRO A 237 -8.48 12.64 12.10
C PRO A 237 -9.23 12.91 10.80
N PHE A 238 -8.54 12.80 9.66
CA PHE A 238 -9.14 13.06 8.36
C PHE A 238 -10.12 11.96 7.94
N CYS A 239 -9.74 10.69 8.09
CA CYS A 239 -10.56 9.57 7.64
C CYS A 239 -11.84 9.44 8.47
N LEU A 240 -11.77 9.64 9.79
CA LEU A 240 -12.97 9.68 10.64
C LEU A 240 -13.92 10.81 10.23
N LEU A 241 -13.36 11.99 9.94
CA LEU A 241 -14.15 13.15 9.52
C LEU A 241 -14.82 12.93 8.15
N SER A 242 -14.08 12.41 7.16
CA SER A 242 -14.61 12.18 5.81
C SER A 242 -15.74 11.15 5.82
N GLY A 243 -15.56 10.02 6.52
CA GLY A 243 -16.60 9.02 6.69
C GLY A 243 -17.83 9.54 7.44
N PHE A 244 -17.61 10.32 8.49
CA PHE A 244 -18.69 10.96 9.24
C PHE A 244 -19.53 11.87 8.33
N LEU A 245 -18.86 12.71 7.53
CA LEU A 245 -19.50 13.65 6.61
C LEU A 245 -20.33 12.95 5.55
N PHE A 246 -19.89 11.80 5.03
CA PHE A 246 -20.69 10.99 4.12
C PHE A 246 -22.07 10.64 4.72
N THR A 247 -22.08 10.14 5.96
CA THR A 247 -23.31 9.74 6.63
C THR A 247 -24.17 10.96 6.97
N PHE A 248 -23.53 12.03 7.44
CA PHE A 248 -24.19 13.29 7.76
C PHE A 248 -24.88 13.90 6.53
N LEU A 249 -24.22 13.93 5.36
CA LEU A 249 -24.80 14.42 4.11
C LEU A 249 -25.92 13.51 3.62
N SER A 250 -25.73 12.19 3.72
CA SER A 250 -26.77 11.20 3.38
C SER A 250 -28.02 11.39 4.23
N HIS A 251 -27.87 11.59 5.53
CA HIS A 251 -28.99 11.86 6.43
C HIS A 251 -29.67 13.20 6.10
N SER A 252 -28.87 14.27 6.00
CA SER A 252 -29.37 15.64 5.81
C SER A 252 -30.05 15.86 4.47
N ALA A 253 -29.60 15.20 3.40
CA ALA A 253 -30.23 15.28 2.06
C ALA A 253 -31.47 14.39 1.91
N SER A 254 -31.68 13.42 2.81
CA SER A 254 -32.71 12.38 2.70
C SER A 254 -34.04 12.71 3.42
N LEU A 255 -34.50 13.97 3.33
CA LEU A 255 -35.67 14.46 4.08
C LEU A 255 -36.99 13.74 3.76
N LYS A 256 -37.30 13.52 2.47
CA LYS A 256 -38.56 12.88 2.01
C LYS A 256 -38.36 11.47 1.45
N LYS A 257 -37.20 11.24 0.86
CA LYS A 257 -36.79 10.00 0.19
C LYS A 257 -35.35 9.72 0.60
N ASN A 258 -35.00 8.45 0.73
CA ASN A 258 -33.62 8.06 0.95
C ASN A 258 -32.78 8.39 -0.30
N GLU A 259 -31.96 9.44 -0.21
CA GLU A 259 -31.05 9.93 -1.25
C GLU A 259 -29.61 9.44 -1.04
N THR A 260 -29.36 8.53 -0.09
CA THR A 260 -28.02 7.98 0.21
C THR A 260 -27.32 7.47 -1.06
N GLU A 261 -28.07 6.80 -1.95
CA GLU A 261 -27.55 6.33 -3.24
C GLU A 261 -27.07 7.47 -4.17
N ARG A 262 -27.73 8.63 -4.14
CA ARG A 262 -27.34 9.79 -4.94
C ARG A 262 -26.17 10.54 -4.31
N ILE A 263 -26.13 10.60 -2.98
CA ILE A 263 -24.97 11.14 -2.26
C ILE A 263 -23.73 10.30 -2.58
N TYR A 264 -23.84 8.97 -2.57
CA TYR A 264 -22.80 8.07 -3.02
C TYR A 264 -22.39 8.32 -4.48
N MET A 265 -23.36 8.47 -5.40
CA MET A 265 -23.07 8.82 -6.80
C MET A 265 -22.25 10.12 -6.93
N PHE A 266 -22.69 11.20 -6.26
CA PHE A 266 -22.04 12.51 -6.36
C PHE A 266 -20.68 12.54 -5.66
N GLU A 267 -20.51 11.80 -4.56
CA GLU A 267 -19.22 11.62 -3.91
C GLU A 267 -18.23 10.91 -4.85
N ASN A 268 -18.63 9.82 -5.49
CA ASN A 268 -17.82 9.15 -6.50
C ASN A 268 -17.47 10.06 -7.70
N ILE A 269 -18.41 10.91 -8.17
CA ILE A 269 -18.12 11.93 -9.22
C ILE A 269 -17.03 12.90 -8.75
N GLY A 270 -17.10 13.33 -7.49
CA GLY A 270 -16.06 14.13 -6.84
C GLY A 270 -14.71 13.43 -6.84
N SER A 271 -14.69 12.15 -6.45
CA SER A 271 -13.48 11.32 -6.41
C SER A 271 -12.85 11.18 -7.80
N ILE A 272 -13.63 10.97 -8.85
CA ILE A 272 -13.14 10.97 -10.25
C ILE A 272 -12.47 12.30 -10.58
N ALA A 273 -13.12 13.43 -10.27
CA ALA A 273 -12.56 14.74 -10.56
C ALA A 273 -11.24 14.98 -9.80
N GLY A 274 -11.16 14.59 -8.52
CA GLY A 274 -9.95 14.69 -7.72
C GLY A 274 -8.81 13.82 -8.25
N GLY A 275 -9.11 12.55 -8.57
CA GLY A 275 -8.13 11.60 -9.10
C GLY A 275 -7.58 11.99 -10.46
N VAL A 276 -8.44 12.40 -11.40
CA VAL A 276 -8.04 12.86 -12.74
C VAL A 276 -7.25 14.17 -12.67
N LEU A 277 -7.76 15.17 -11.94
CA LEU A 277 -7.08 16.46 -11.82
C LEU A 277 -5.69 16.29 -11.20
N PHE A 278 -5.57 15.46 -10.17
CA PHE A 278 -4.28 15.18 -9.55
C PHE A 278 -3.32 14.49 -10.53
N SER A 279 -3.78 13.43 -11.20
CA SER A 279 -2.91 12.57 -12.03
C SER A 279 -2.42 13.26 -13.31
N PHE A 280 -3.21 14.17 -13.90
CA PHE A 280 -2.84 14.82 -15.15
C PHE A 280 -2.26 16.23 -15.00
N ILE A 281 -2.55 16.92 -13.90
CA ILE A 281 -2.19 18.33 -13.74
C ILE A 281 -1.36 18.50 -12.46
N LEU A 282 -1.95 18.28 -11.28
CA LEU A 282 -1.34 18.72 -10.03
C LEU A 282 0.02 18.07 -9.76
N VAL A 283 0.17 16.78 -10.08
CA VAL A 283 1.40 16.01 -9.84
C VAL A 283 2.63 16.52 -10.60
N TYR A 284 2.44 17.22 -11.73
CA TYR A 284 3.55 17.69 -12.57
C TYR A 284 4.07 19.08 -12.19
N PHE A 285 3.24 19.88 -11.52
CA PHE A 285 3.52 21.30 -11.28
C PHE A 285 3.65 21.66 -9.81
N LEU A 286 3.12 20.86 -8.90
CA LEU A 286 2.96 21.23 -7.49
C LEU A 286 3.47 20.14 -6.55
N ASN A 287 4.04 20.57 -5.43
CA ASN A 287 4.36 19.68 -4.32
C ASN A 287 3.14 19.40 -3.43
N ALA A 288 3.25 18.43 -2.52
CA ALA A 288 2.15 18.01 -1.65
C ALA A 288 1.51 19.14 -0.81
N PHE A 289 2.30 20.08 -0.29
CA PHE A 289 1.78 21.21 0.50
C PHE A 289 1.01 22.20 -0.38
N GLU A 290 1.52 22.48 -1.59
CA GLU A 290 0.86 23.35 -2.57
C GLU A 290 -0.47 22.76 -3.05
N VAL A 291 -0.52 21.44 -3.28
CA VAL A 291 -1.78 20.74 -3.62
C VAL A 291 -2.81 20.92 -2.52
N PHE A 292 -2.43 20.78 -1.25
CA PHE A 292 -3.35 21.00 -0.13
C PHE A 292 -3.74 22.47 0.05
N ALA A 293 -2.85 23.41 -0.23
CA ALA A 293 -3.21 24.84 -0.25
C ALA A 293 -4.29 25.11 -1.31
N ILE A 294 -4.14 24.60 -2.53
CA ILE A 294 -5.16 24.73 -3.59
C ILE A 294 -6.46 24.04 -3.17
N LEU A 295 -6.40 22.85 -2.57
CA LEU A 295 -7.58 22.15 -2.07
C LEU A 295 -8.38 23.02 -1.08
N ILE A 296 -7.69 23.68 -0.14
CA ILE A 296 -8.32 24.62 0.80
C ILE A 296 -8.97 25.77 0.04
N LEU A 297 -8.29 26.37 -0.93
CA LEU A 297 -8.85 27.46 -1.73
C LEU A 297 -10.11 27.05 -2.49
N VAL A 298 -10.10 25.87 -3.14
CA VAL A 298 -11.24 25.30 -3.86
C VAL A 298 -12.41 25.06 -2.90
N LEU A 299 -12.13 24.46 -1.75
CA LEU A 299 -13.14 24.21 -0.72
C LEU A 299 -13.75 25.52 -0.22
N LEU A 300 -12.94 26.50 0.17
CA LEU A 300 -13.41 27.80 0.65
C LEU A 300 -14.21 28.55 -0.42
N PHE A 301 -13.77 28.51 -1.68
CA PHE A 301 -14.47 29.14 -2.79
C PHE A 301 -15.84 28.52 -3.04
N ILE A 302 -15.91 27.20 -3.25
CA ILE A 302 -17.17 26.51 -3.55
C ILE A 302 -18.10 26.56 -2.32
N PHE A 303 -17.55 26.48 -1.12
CA PHE A 303 -18.31 26.66 0.11
C PHE A 303 -18.89 28.08 0.21
N SER A 304 -18.11 29.12 -0.08
CA SER A 304 -18.58 30.51 -0.06
C SER A 304 -19.76 30.74 -1.01
N MET A 305 -19.72 30.12 -2.20
CA MET A 305 -20.79 30.15 -3.19
C MET A 305 -22.02 29.34 -2.73
N ALA A 306 -21.83 28.09 -2.28
CA ALA A 306 -22.91 27.20 -1.87
C ALA A 306 -23.69 27.75 -0.66
N PHE A 307 -23.00 28.45 0.24
CA PHE A 307 -23.57 29.06 1.45
C PHE A 307 -23.92 30.54 1.27
N ARG A 308 -23.65 31.13 0.09
CA ARG A 308 -23.87 32.54 -0.25
C ARG A 308 -23.39 33.48 0.86
N LEU A 309 -22.17 33.27 1.33
CA LEU A 309 -21.57 34.06 2.41
C LEU A 309 -21.45 35.53 1.97
N LYS A 310 -21.78 36.47 2.86
CA LYS A 310 -21.70 37.92 2.62
C LYS A 310 -21.05 38.65 3.79
N GLY A 311 -20.55 39.86 3.54
CA GLY A 311 -20.02 40.77 4.57
C GLY A 311 -18.78 40.20 5.29
N LYS A 312 -18.73 40.36 6.62
CA LYS A 312 -17.58 39.98 7.45
C LYS A 312 -17.19 38.50 7.33
N THR A 313 -18.15 37.59 7.14
CA THR A 313 -17.88 36.14 7.02
C THR A 313 -17.12 35.79 5.73
N LEU A 314 -17.44 36.46 4.62
CA LEU A 314 -16.72 36.28 3.35
C LEU A 314 -15.29 36.83 3.49
N LEU A 315 -15.13 37.97 4.17
CA LEU A 315 -13.83 38.56 4.46
C LEU A 315 -12.97 37.64 5.35
N THR A 316 -13.55 37.03 6.38
CA THR A 316 -12.85 36.04 7.23
C THR A 316 -12.40 34.82 6.43
N VAL A 317 -13.27 34.28 5.55
CA VAL A 317 -12.91 33.15 4.68
C VAL A 317 -11.79 33.54 3.71
N ALA A 318 -11.83 34.73 3.13
CA ALA A 318 -10.77 35.24 2.26
C ALA A 318 -9.46 35.46 3.01
N LEU A 319 -9.49 35.98 4.24
CA LEU A 319 -8.31 36.13 5.08
C LEU A 319 -7.68 34.78 5.44
N ILE A 320 -8.48 33.78 5.80
CA ILE A 320 -8.00 32.41 6.06
C ILE A 320 -7.35 31.83 4.79
N ALA A 321 -7.98 32.00 3.63
CA ALA A 321 -7.43 31.57 2.34
C ALA A 321 -6.06 32.19 2.06
N ILE A 322 -5.91 33.50 2.30
CA ILE A 322 -4.64 34.24 2.11
C ILE A 322 -3.58 33.77 3.10
N ILE A 323 -3.92 33.64 4.39
CA ILE A 323 -2.99 33.19 5.45
C ILE A 323 -2.46 31.78 5.17
N VAL A 324 -3.25 30.92 4.54
CA VAL A 324 -2.80 29.57 4.17
C VAL A 324 -2.00 29.57 2.87
N ALA A 325 -2.47 30.26 1.84
CA ALA A 325 -1.86 30.23 0.51
C ALA A 325 -0.50 30.95 0.48
N VAL A 326 -0.42 32.18 1.00
CA VAL A 326 0.76 33.03 0.87
C VAL A 326 2.02 32.40 1.48
N PRO A 327 2.00 31.89 2.73
CA PRO A 327 3.19 31.27 3.31
C PRO A 327 3.59 29.98 2.60
N THR A 328 2.61 29.21 2.09
CA THR A 328 2.90 27.93 1.43
C THR A 328 3.68 28.13 0.13
N PHE A 329 3.27 29.10 -0.70
CA PHE A 329 3.94 29.38 -1.98
C PHE A 329 5.22 30.22 -1.83
N ILE A 330 5.34 31.04 -0.77
CA ILE A 330 6.55 31.85 -0.55
C ILE A 330 7.66 31.05 0.16
N PHE A 331 7.33 30.33 1.24
CA PHE A 331 8.34 29.70 2.10
C PHE A 331 8.62 28.24 1.75
N ASN A 332 7.82 27.62 0.89
CA ASN A 332 7.91 26.21 0.49
C ASN A 332 8.14 25.26 1.70
N PRO A 333 7.08 24.97 2.47
CA PRO A 333 7.17 24.09 3.66
C PRO A 333 7.75 22.71 3.35
N GLY A 334 7.58 22.20 2.13
CA GLY A 334 8.13 20.92 1.69
C GLY A 334 9.65 20.87 1.78
N LEU A 335 10.35 21.93 1.33
CA LEU A 335 11.80 22.03 1.43
C LEU A 335 12.28 22.12 2.89
N TYR A 336 11.53 22.83 3.75
CA TYR A 336 11.87 22.93 5.16
C TYR A 336 11.79 21.56 5.86
N VAL A 337 10.72 20.82 5.58
CA VAL A 337 10.51 19.48 6.11
C VAL A 337 11.57 18.49 5.62
N GLN A 338 11.98 18.57 4.35
CA GLN A 338 13.08 17.75 3.84
C GLN A 338 14.42 18.05 4.53
N LYS A 339 14.70 19.31 4.86
CA LYS A 339 15.92 19.66 5.61
C LYS A 339 15.98 18.98 6.98
N LEU A 340 14.83 18.86 7.67
CA LEU A 340 14.77 18.11 8.93
C LEU A 340 15.16 16.64 8.73
N TYR A 341 14.73 16.03 7.62
CA TYR A 341 15.07 14.65 7.28
C TYR A 341 16.57 14.46 7.02
N PHE A 342 17.17 15.27 6.15
CA PHE A 342 18.58 15.13 5.77
C PHE A 342 19.55 15.68 6.83
N GLY A 343 19.07 16.42 7.83
CA GLY A 343 19.82 16.83 9.02
C GLY A 343 21.04 17.69 8.68
N GLN A 344 22.24 17.16 8.90
CA GLN A 344 23.49 17.86 8.59
C GLN A 344 23.87 17.81 7.10
N GLU A 345 23.25 16.95 6.30
CA GLU A 345 23.53 16.92 4.87
C GLU A 345 22.87 18.12 4.18
N LYS A 346 23.64 18.82 3.35
CA LYS A 346 23.14 19.96 2.58
C LYS A 346 22.40 19.43 1.37
N ILE A 347 21.09 19.69 1.29
CA ILE A 347 20.32 19.38 0.08
C ILE A 347 20.83 20.25 -1.06
N VAL A 348 21.42 19.61 -2.08
CA VAL A 348 21.89 20.25 -3.31
C VAL A 348 20.75 20.35 -4.31
N PHE A 349 19.95 19.30 -4.40
CA PHE A 349 18.81 19.21 -5.30
C PHE A 349 17.72 18.35 -4.67
N ALA A 350 16.46 18.73 -4.85
CA ALA A 350 15.33 17.86 -4.52
C ALA A 350 14.18 18.11 -5.50
N LYS A 351 13.59 17.03 -6.01
CA LYS A 351 12.49 17.11 -6.96
C LYS A 351 11.53 15.95 -6.78
N GLU A 352 10.24 16.27 -6.79
CA GLU A 352 9.19 15.26 -6.93
C GLU A 352 9.10 14.85 -8.40
N THR A 353 9.28 13.56 -8.67
CA THR A 353 9.16 12.99 -10.01
C THR A 353 7.88 12.19 -10.14
N THR A 354 7.67 11.74 -11.37
CA THR A 354 6.59 10.85 -11.75
C THR A 354 6.69 9.45 -11.14
N GLN A 355 7.89 9.02 -10.73
CA GLN A 355 8.17 7.67 -10.22
C GLN A 355 8.50 7.67 -8.71
N GLY A 356 8.87 8.81 -8.14
CA GLY A 356 9.24 8.93 -6.73
C GLY A 356 9.85 10.29 -6.40
N LYS A 357 10.34 10.46 -5.17
CA LYS A 357 11.09 11.66 -4.76
C LYS A 357 12.58 11.44 -4.98
N LEU A 358 13.24 12.31 -5.72
CA LEU A 358 14.69 12.31 -5.86
C LEU A 358 15.30 13.44 -5.05
N ALA A 359 16.35 13.15 -4.30
CA ALA A 359 17.13 14.15 -3.57
C ALA A 359 18.63 13.87 -3.70
N ILE A 360 19.40 14.91 -3.98
CA ILE A 360 20.86 14.90 -3.88
C ILE A 360 21.24 15.72 -2.67
N THR A 361 22.04 15.12 -1.81
CA THR A 361 22.65 15.81 -0.69
C THR A 361 24.17 15.83 -0.83
N SER A 362 24.80 16.78 -0.16
CA SER A 362 26.24 16.87 -0.01
C SER A 362 26.59 16.78 1.47
N ARG A 363 27.55 15.92 1.79
CA ARG A 363 28.15 15.81 3.12
C ARG A 363 29.67 15.81 2.97
N ASP A 364 30.31 16.82 3.54
CA ASP A 364 31.78 16.97 3.53
C ASP A 364 32.42 16.84 2.13
N GLY A 365 31.70 17.30 1.10
CA GLY A 365 32.15 17.25 -0.30
C GLY A 365 31.71 15.99 -1.07
N GLN A 366 31.24 14.93 -0.40
CA GLN A 366 30.68 13.74 -1.05
C GLN A 366 29.20 13.96 -1.40
N LEU A 367 28.81 13.65 -2.64
CA LEU A 367 27.43 13.68 -3.09
C LEU A 367 26.73 12.33 -2.85
N ASN A 368 25.49 12.39 -2.36
CA ASN A 368 24.66 11.22 -2.11
C ASN A 368 23.32 11.36 -2.83
N LEU A 369 22.92 10.32 -3.56
CA LEU A 369 21.62 10.27 -4.23
C LEU A 369 20.65 9.39 -3.44
N TYR A 370 19.50 9.99 -3.14
CA TYR A 370 18.37 9.33 -2.50
C TYR A 370 17.18 9.27 -3.45
N GLU A 371 16.52 8.11 -3.50
CA GLU A 371 15.19 7.94 -4.07
C GLU A 371 14.24 7.46 -2.99
N ASN A 372 13.11 8.15 -2.82
CA ASN A 372 12.13 7.83 -1.77
C ASN A 372 12.81 7.65 -0.41
N ASN A 373 13.77 8.55 -0.11
CA ASN A 373 14.56 8.57 1.11
C ASN A 373 15.46 7.33 1.34
N ILE A 374 15.62 6.46 0.33
CA ILE A 374 16.58 5.36 0.32
C ILE A 374 17.83 5.82 -0.42
N LEU A 375 18.99 5.65 0.22
CA LEU A 375 20.28 5.91 -0.41
C LEU A 375 20.50 4.88 -1.52
N ILE A 376 20.60 5.33 -2.77
CA ILE A 376 20.91 4.45 -3.91
C ILE A 376 22.39 4.53 -4.27
N PHE A 377 22.99 5.70 -4.11
CA PHE A 377 24.36 5.94 -4.53
C PHE A 377 25.06 6.97 -3.64
N SER A 378 26.34 6.72 -3.40
CA SER A 378 27.29 7.65 -2.81
C SER A 378 28.45 7.83 -3.78
N GLU A 379 28.82 9.08 -4.03
CA GLU A 379 29.96 9.45 -4.86
C GLU A 379 31.24 8.77 -4.34
N ASN A 380 32.13 8.37 -5.26
CA ASN A 380 33.39 7.66 -4.99
C ASN A 380 33.28 6.25 -4.40
N ASN A 381 32.16 5.53 -4.56
CA ASN A 381 32.17 4.08 -4.34
C ASN A 381 32.83 3.35 -5.53
N ILE A 382 34.17 3.29 -5.50
CA ILE A 382 35.01 2.66 -6.54
C ILE A 382 34.74 1.16 -6.62
N THR A 383 34.59 0.48 -5.47
CA THR A 383 34.29 -0.96 -5.41
C THR A 383 33.03 -1.30 -6.20
N ALA A 384 31.91 -0.65 -5.92
CA ALA A 384 30.65 -0.92 -6.63
C ALA A 384 30.73 -0.60 -8.14
N ARG A 385 31.49 0.44 -8.52
CA ARG A 385 31.68 0.82 -9.93
C ARG A 385 32.46 -0.23 -10.71
N GLU A 386 33.61 -0.62 -10.17
CA GLU A 386 34.52 -1.54 -10.82
C GLU A 386 33.95 -2.96 -10.88
N GLU A 387 33.32 -3.46 -9.80
CA GLU A 387 32.65 -4.77 -9.79
C GLU A 387 31.53 -4.82 -10.85
N ALA A 388 30.69 -3.78 -10.94
CA ALA A 388 29.56 -3.76 -11.87
C ALA A 388 29.97 -3.77 -13.35
N VAL A 389 31.11 -3.15 -13.70
CA VAL A 389 31.60 -3.05 -15.07
C VAL A 389 32.57 -4.16 -15.42
N HIS A 390 33.65 -4.31 -14.65
CA HIS A 390 34.80 -5.12 -15.06
C HIS A 390 34.52 -6.60 -15.04
N TYR A 391 33.62 -7.11 -14.17
CA TYR A 391 33.24 -8.52 -14.20
C TYR A 391 32.66 -8.94 -15.55
N ALA A 392 31.84 -8.07 -16.18
CA ALA A 392 31.23 -8.34 -17.48
C ALA A 392 32.16 -7.98 -18.65
N MET A 393 32.70 -6.76 -18.63
CA MET A 393 33.49 -6.21 -19.75
C MET A 393 34.81 -6.94 -19.96
N SER A 394 35.46 -7.40 -18.88
CA SER A 394 36.71 -8.15 -18.98
C SER A 394 36.51 -9.56 -19.58
N ASN A 395 35.31 -10.14 -19.50
CA ASN A 395 35.01 -11.44 -20.07
C ASN A 395 34.78 -11.42 -21.59
N HIS A 396 34.28 -10.32 -22.15
CA HIS A 396 34.02 -10.24 -23.59
C HIS A 396 35.31 -9.90 -24.36
N PRO A 397 35.72 -10.62 -25.43
CA PRO A 397 36.99 -10.38 -26.10
C PRO A 397 37.12 -8.96 -26.69
N HIS A 398 36.05 -8.46 -27.32
CA HIS A 398 36.03 -7.14 -27.96
C HIS A 398 34.69 -6.42 -27.68
N PRO A 399 34.49 -5.84 -26.49
CA PRO A 399 33.22 -5.18 -26.16
C PRO A 399 33.13 -3.83 -26.89
N ASN A 400 32.39 -3.76 -28.00
CA ASN A 400 32.29 -2.57 -28.84
C ASN A 400 30.96 -1.81 -28.64
N ASN A 401 29.84 -2.52 -28.65
CA ASN A 401 28.50 -1.98 -28.41
C ASN A 401 28.03 -2.38 -27.01
N VAL A 402 27.90 -1.41 -26.10
CA VAL A 402 27.50 -1.65 -24.71
C VAL A 402 26.13 -1.05 -24.43
N LEU A 403 25.24 -1.82 -23.82
CA LEU A 403 23.98 -1.33 -23.27
C LEU A 403 24.13 -1.15 -21.76
N LEU A 404 23.96 0.08 -21.26
CA LEU A 404 23.95 0.38 -19.84
C LEU A 404 22.53 0.77 -19.42
N ILE A 405 21.90 -0.04 -18.56
CA ILE A 405 20.56 0.22 -18.02
C ILE A 405 20.69 0.73 -16.58
N SER A 406 20.40 2.02 -16.39
CA SER A 406 20.64 2.83 -15.20
C SER A 406 22.13 2.90 -14.79
N GLY A 407 22.45 3.67 -13.74
CA GLY A 407 23.81 3.77 -13.22
C GLY A 407 24.78 4.69 -13.98
N GLY A 408 24.31 5.51 -14.94
CA GLY A 408 25.21 6.45 -15.64
C GLY A 408 25.73 7.55 -14.73
N ILE A 409 24.90 8.05 -13.82
CA ILE A 409 25.28 9.05 -12.81
C ILE A 409 26.20 8.51 -11.71
N THR A 410 26.41 7.18 -11.66
CA THR A 410 27.26 6.54 -10.65
C THR A 410 28.70 6.35 -11.15
N GLY A 411 29.04 6.90 -12.33
CA GLY A 411 30.38 6.79 -12.93
C GLY A 411 30.63 5.47 -13.67
N LEU A 412 29.61 4.65 -13.94
CA LEU A 412 29.82 3.38 -14.65
C LEU A 412 30.27 3.59 -16.11
N SER A 413 29.83 4.66 -16.77
CA SER A 413 30.26 4.95 -18.14
C SER A 413 31.76 5.22 -18.23
N GLU A 414 32.36 5.91 -17.24
CA GLU A 414 33.81 6.16 -17.20
C GLU A 414 34.59 4.84 -17.11
N GLU A 415 34.08 3.88 -16.34
CA GLU A 415 34.66 2.54 -16.24
C GLU A 415 34.52 1.73 -17.55
N ILE A 416 33.40 1.90 -18.25
CA ILE A 416 33.16 1.28 -19.57
C ILE A 416 34.11 1.88 -20.62
N GLU A 417 34.39 3.19 -20.55
CA GLU A 417 35.27 3.91 -21.48
C GLU A 417 36.74 3.50 -21.38
N LYS A 418 37.15 2.84 -20.30
CA LYS A 418 38.49 2.21 -20.20
C LYS A 418 38.69 1.09 -21.24
N TYR A 419 37.61 0.56 -21.80
CA TYR A 419 37.64 -0.44 -22.87
C TYR A 419 37.55 0.22 -24.25
N PRO A 420 37.98 -0.44 -25.35
CA PRO A 420 37.88 0.08 -26.71
C PRO A 420 36.44 0.02 -27.26
N VAL A 421 35.50 0.66 -26.56
CA VAL A 421 34.09 0.74 -26.93
C VAL A 421 33.90 1.77 -28.07
N GLY A 422 33.05 1.41 -29.02
CA GLY A 422 32.60 2.29 -30.11
C GLY A 422 31.28 2.98 -29.78
N ARG A 423 30.41 2.36 -28.97
CA ARG A 423 29.08 2.88 -28.64
C ARG A 423 28.63 2.42 -27.26
N ILE A 424 28.15 3.38 -26.45
CA ILE A 424 27.47 3.13 -25.17
C ILE A 424 26.05 3.67 -25.30
N ASP A 425 25.04 2.81 -25.35
CA ASP A 425 23.66 3.23 -25.20
C ASP A 425 23.32 3.25 -23.71
N TYR A 426 23.21 4.45 -23.13
CA TYR A 426 22.87 4.64 -21.73
C TYR A 426 21.38 4.92 -21.59
N LEU A 427 20.66 4.01 -20.94
CA LEU A 427 19.24 4.11 -20.71
C LEU A 427 18.94 4.40 -19.25
N GLU A 428 18.16 5.45 -18.99
CA GLU A 428 17.70 5.80 -17.65
C GLU A 428 16.15 5.84 -17.60
N PRO A 429 15.52 4.93 -16.83
CA PRO A 429 14.07 4.92 -16.64
C PRO A 429 13.50 6.22 -16.06
N VAL A 430 14.26 6.91 -15.21
CA VAL A 430 13.81 8.17 -14.57
C VAL A 430 14.39 9.35 -15.34
N LYS A 431 13.63 9.93 -16.28
CA LYS A 431 14.10 11.03 -17.14
C LYS A 431 14.70 12.22 -16.36
N GLU A 432 14.20 12.48 -15.15
CA GLU A 432 14.68 13.57 -14.30
C GLU A 432 16.13 13.36 -13.84
N VAL A 433 16.65 12.13 -13.83
CA VAL A 433 18.05 11.82 -13.50
C VAL A 433 19.02 12.44 -14.51
N PHE A 434 18.63 12.62 -15.78
CA PHE A 434 19.47 13.36 -16.73
C PHE A 434 19.67 14.83 -16.34
N GLN A 435 18.69 15.44 -15.69
CA GLN A 435 18.81 16.81 -15.18
C GLN A 435 19.72 16.88 -13.95
N LEU A 436 19.87 15.76 -13.24
CA LEU A 436 20.80 15.62 -12.12
C LEU A 436 22.25 15.50 -12.58
N GLY A 437 22.47 15.00 -13.80
CA GLY A 437 23.81 14.73 -14.29
C GLY A 437 24.73 15.96 -14.27
N SER A 438 24.16 17.15 -14.53
CA SER A 438 24.90 18.42 -14.44
C SER A 438 25.38 18.77 -13.03
N HIS A 439 24.81 18.16 -11.99
CA HIS A 439 25.15 18.40 -10.57
C HIS A 439 26.08 17.33 -9.98
N LEU A 440 26.24 16.17 -10.65
CA LEU A 440 26.99 15.00 -10.14
C LEU A 440 28.26 14.71 -10.94
N ASN A 441 28.81 15.69 -11.68
CA ASN A 441 29.88 15.45 -12.65
C ASN A 441 29.55 14.28 -13.60
N ALA A 442 28.27 14.12 -13.99
CA ALA A 442 27.89 13.05 -14.90
C ALA A 442 28.60 13.22 -16.26
N PRO A 443 28.70 12.13 -17.04
CA PRO A 443 29.67 12.01 -18.12
C PRO A 443 29.66 13.23 -19.01
N GLN A 444 30.84 13.86 -19.15
CA GLN A 444 31.08 14.92 -20.13
C GLN A 444 30.64 14.44 -21.51
N GLU A 445 30.36 15.40 -22.40
CA GLU A 445 29.96 15.22 -23.80
C GLU A 445 30.90 14.27 -24.57
N ASN A 446 30.75 12.96 -24.38
CA ASN A 446 31.45 11.93 -25.13
C ASN A 446 30.53 11.50 -26.28
N SER A 447 31.04 11.63 -27.50
CA SER A 447 30.33 11.23 -28.73
C SER A 447 29.94 9.75 -28.76
N LYS A 448 30.54 8.92 -27.90
CA LYS A 448 30.24 7.49 -27.78
C LYS A 448 29.01 7.20 -26.90
N ILE A 449 28.65 8.09 -25.97
CA ILE A 449 27.52 7.89 -25.05
C ILE A 449 26.24 8.44 -25.67
N HIS A 450 25.25 7.57 -25.84
CA HIS A 450 23.94 7.89 -26.37
C HIS A 450 22.89 7.77 -25.26
N PRO A 451 22.49 8.89 -24.64
CA PRO A 451 21.50 8.86 -23.57
C PRO A 451 20.09 8.65 -24.13
N PHE A 452 19.36 7.70 -23.54
CA PHE A 452 17.96 7.43 -23.81
C PHE A 452 17.15 7.53 -22.51
N ALA A 453 16.08 8.32 -22.53
CA ALA A 453 15.14 8.41 -21.42
C ALA A 453 13.94 7.49 -21.64
N GLY A 454 13.61 6.69 -20.63
CA GLY A 454 12.39 5.89 -20.58
C GLY A 454 12.61 4.40 -20.34
N ASP A 455 11.55 3.63 -20.59
CA ASP A 455 11.47 2.21 -20.23
C ASP A 455 12.41 1.30 -21.04
N ALA A 456 13.14 0.41 -20.35
CA ALA A 456 14.09 -0.49 -21.02
C ALA A 456 13.44 -1.55 -21.89
N ARG A 457 12.29 -2.06 -21.49
CA ARG A 457 11.57 -3.07 -22.30
C ARG A 457 11.04 -2.43 -23.58
N LEU A 458 10.52 -1.21 -23.50
CA LEU A 458 10.11 -0.44 -24.68
C LEU A 458 11.30 -0.11 -25.60
N PHE A 459 12.45 0.26 -25.04
CA PHE A 459 13.67 0.52 -25.81
C PHE A 459 14.14 -0.73 -26.55
N LEU A 460 14.21 -1.88 -25.87
CA LEU A 460 14.60 -3.16 -26.46
C LEU A 460 13.67 -3.60 -27.59
N GLN A 461 12.39 -3.22 -27.59
CA GLN A 461 11.47 -3.51 -28.69
C GLN A 461 11.76 -2.67 -29.94
N LYS A 462 12.27 -1.44 -29.77
CA LYS A 462 12.48 -0.47 -30.86
C LYS A 462 13.89 -0.49 -31.42
N THR A 463 14.89 -0.79 -30.59
CA THR A 463 16.29 -0.75 -31.00
C THR A 463 16.61 -1.83 -32.04
N ARG A 464 17.47 -1.47 -32.99
CA ARG A 464 18.03 -2.39 -34.00
C ARG A 464 19.46 -2.79 -33.69
N THR A 465 20.09 -2.13 -32.72
CA THR A 465 21.47 -2.39 -32.29
C THR A 465 21.55 -3.74 -31.59
N LEU A 466 22.64 -4.47 -31.86
CA LEU A 466 23.05 -5.64 -31.09
C LEU A 466 24.19 -5.24 -30.15
N TYR A 467 24.13 -5.73 -28.91
CA TYR A 467 25.06 -5.39 -27.86
C TYR A 467 25.97 -6.57 -27.53
N ASP A 468 27.26 -6.27 -27.35
CA ASP A 468 28.29 -7.23 -26.93
C ASP A 468 28.24 -7.42 -25.41
N VAL A 469 27.92 -6.36 -24.68
CA VAL A 469 27.75 -6.40 -23.22
C VAL A 469 26.52 -5.59 -22.84
N ALA A 470 25.67 -6.14 -21.97
CA ALA A 470 24.56 -5.43 -21.36
C ALA A 470 24.70 -5.43 -19.82
N ILE A 471 24.85 -4.23 -19.25
CA ILE A 471 24.99 -4.03 -17.80
C ILE A 471 23.65 -3.48 -17.29
N ILE A 472 23.02 -4.23 -16.38
CA ILE A 472 21.75 -3.91 -15.74
C ILE A 472 22.05 -3.46 -14.31
N ASN A 473 22.23 -2.15 -14.10
CA ASN A 473 22.50 -1.58 -12.79
C ASN A 473 21.24 -0.97 -12.15
N ILE A 474 20.16 -1.75 -12.14
CA ILE A 474 18.91 -1.37 -11.47
C ILE A 474 18.91 -2.00 -10.06
N SER A 475 18.27 -1.34 -9.11
CA SER A 475 18.03 -1.88 -7.76
C SER A 475 17.32 -3.23 -7.79
N GLY A 476 17.40 -3.99 -6.70
CA GLY A 476 16.73 -5.30 -6.55
C GLY A 476 15.20 -5.25 -6.77
N PRO A 477 14.52 -6.40 -6.87
CA PRO A 477 13.09 -6.51 -7.17
C PRO A 477 12.19 -6.12 -5.98
N TYR A 478 12.38 -4.93 -5.39
CA TYR A 478 11.69 -4.46 -4.19
C TYR A 478 10.19 -4.18 -4.38
N ASN A 479 9.76 -4.03 -5.63
CA ASN A 479 8.36 -3.83 -6.01
C ASN A 479 8.12 -4.47 -7.38
N ALA A 480 6.85 -4.60 -7.77
CA ALA A 480 6.47 -5.22 -9.04
C ALA A 480 7.00 -4.44 -10.27
N MET A 481 7.29 -3.14 -10.13
CA MET A 481 7.84 -2.30 -11.20
C MET A 481 9.30 -2.67 -11.48
N LEU A 482 10.13 -2.85 -10.45
CA LEU A 482 11.53 -3.24 -10.61
C LEU A 482 11.68 -4.73 -10.95
N CYS A 483 10.79 -5.57 -10.42
CA CYS A 483 10.84 -7.02 -10.65
C CYS A 483 10.77 -7.41 -12.13
N ARG A 484 10.17 -6.59 -12.99
CA ARG A 484 10.08 -6.87 -14.43
C ARG A 484 11.44 -6.96 -15.13
N TYR A 485 12.49 -6.35 -14.57
CA TYR A 485 13.88 -6.47 -15.06
C TYR A 485 14.58 -7.76 -14.59
N TYR A 486 13.91 -8.56 -13.76
CA TYR A 486 14.38 -9.85 -13.26
C TYR A 486 13.51 -11.02 -13.76
N ASN A 487 12.58 -10.74 -14.68
CA ASN A 487 11.66 -11.72 -15.24
C ASN A 487 12.22 -12.39 -16.50
N TRP A 488 11.78 -13.63 -16.72
CA TRP A 488 12.14 -14.42 -17.89
C TRP A 488 11.87 -13.69 -19.22
N GLU A 489 10.74 -12.99 -19.33
CA GLU A 489 10.36 -12.25 -20.53
C GLU A 489 11.35 -11.13 -20.86
N PHE A 490 11.90 -10.45 -19.85
CA PHE A 490 12.90 -9.40 -20.05
C PHE A 490 14.22 -9.99 -20.53
N PHE A 491 14.73 -11.04 -19.88
CA PHE A 491 15.96 -11.68 -20.32
C PHE A 491 15.84 -12.28 -21.73
N LYS A 492 14.66 -12.81 -22.10
CA LYS A 492 14.40 -13.27 -23.46
C LYS A 492 14.42 -12.11 -24.47
N GLN A 493 13.81 -10.97 -24.15
CA GLN A 493 13.87 -9.77 -24.99
C GLN A 493 15.32 -9.26 -25.13
N LEU A 494 16.07 -9.27 -24.03
CA LEU A 494 17.47 -8.84 -24.01
C LEU A 494 18.33 -9.78 -24.86
N LYS A 495 18.18 -11.10 -24.73
CA LYS A 495 18.91 -12.11 -25.54
C LYS A 495 18.73 -11.90 -27.04
N GLN A 496 17.55 -11.45 -27.50
CA GLN A 496 17.31 -11.12 -28.91
C GLN A 496 18.08 -9.90 -29.41
N LYS A 497 18.64 -9.09 -28.50
CA LYS A 497 19.42 -7.89 -28.78
C LYS A 497 20.90 -8.03 -28.40
N LEU A 498 21.35 -9.25 -28.11
CA LEU A 498 22.77 -9.53 -27.89
C LEU A 498 23.43 -10.01 -29.18
N ALA A 499 24.67 -9.58 -29.40
CA ALA A 499 25.54 -10.15 -30.41
C ALA A 499 25.92 -11.61 -30.04
N PRO A 500 26.38 -12.44 -30.99
CA PRO A 500 26.96 -13.73 -30.66
C PRO A 500 28.11 -13.56 -29.67
N GLY A 501 28.08 -14.26 -28.53
CA GLY A 501 29.06 -14.03 -27.45
C GLY A 501 28.66 -12.96 -26.44
N GLY A 502 27.51 -12.33 -26.62
CA GLY A 502 27.04 -11.27 -25.75
C GLY A 502 26.95 -11.71 -24.28
N ILE A 503 27.34 -10.81 -23.39
CA ILE A 503 27.36 -11.04 -21.94
C ILE A 503 26.37 -10.09 -21.28
N ILE A 504 25.57 -10.61 -20.35
CA ILE A 504 24.75 -9.77 -19.48
C ILE A 504 25.28 -9.79 -18.06
N SER A 505 25.15 -8.65 -17.38
CA SER A 505 25.45 -8.50 -15.96
C SER A 505 24.26 -7.85 -15.26
N THR A 506 23.81 -8.45 -14.17
CA THR A 506 22.83 -7.88 -13.26
C THR A 506 23.21 -8.23 -11.82
N SER A 507 22.57 -7.64 -10.81
CA SER A 507 22.95 -7.89 -9.42
C SER A 507 21.75 -7.98 -8.49
N LEU A 508 21.95 -8.70 -7.39
CA LEU A 508 21.11 -8.65 -6.20
C LEU A 508 21.96 -8.17 -5.03
N ASN A 509 21.33 -7.74 -3.94
CA ASN A 509 22.05 -7.41 -2.72
C ASN A 509 22.98 -8.58 -2.33
N GLY A 510 24.20 -8.24 -1.92
CA GLY A 510 25.20 -9.21 -1.55
C GLY A 510 24.71 -10.05 -0.38
N ILE A 511 24.95 -11.36 -0.45
CA ILE A 511 24.75 -12.20 0.72
C ILE A 511 25.99 -12.03 1.59
N SER A 512 25.81 -11.52 2.80
CA SER A 512 26.87 -11.53 3.82
C SER A 512 27.40 -12.95 4.02
N ASN A 513 28.50 -13.15 4.76
CA ASN A 513 29.10 -14.49 4.98
C ASN A 513 28.14 -15.57 5.51
N TYR A 514 26.90 -15.21 5.89
CA TYR A 514 25.80 -16.12 6.19
C TYR A 514 24.58 -15.82 5.30
N ALA A 515 24.14 -16.83 4.53
CA ALA A 515 22.96 -16.75 3.68
C ALA A 515 21.72 -17.27 4.39
N GLY A 516 20.68 -16.45 4.53
CA GLY A 516 19.37 -16.94 4.97
C GLY A 516 18.69 -17.79 3.90
N GLU A 517 17.72 -18.63 4.31
CA GLU A 517 16.94 -19.46 3.37
C GLU A 517 16.25 -18.62 2.30
N LEU A 518 15.71 -17.44 2.66
CA LEU A 518 15.05 -16.54 1.71
C LEU A 518 16.04 -15.85 0.76
N ASP A 519 17.26 -15.55 1.21
CA ASP A 519 18.32 -15.01 0.35
C ASP A 519 18.76 -16.04 -0.69
N ILE A 520 19.00 -17.27 -0.25
CA ILE A 520 19.31 -18.41 -1.13
C ILE A 520 18.18 -18.58 -2.14
N LYS A 521 16.92 -18.58 -1.70
CA LYS A 521 15.76 -18.73 -2.57
C LYS A 521 15.66 -17.61 -3.61
N LEU A 522 15.89 -16.35 -3.22
CA LEU A 522 15.86 -15.22 -4.15
C LEU A 522 16.97 -15.34 -5.22
N ASN A 523 18.20 -15.63 -4.78
CA ASN A 523 19.33 -15.86 -5.69
C ASN A 523 19.07 -17.07 -6.60
N SER A 524 18.46 -18.13 -6.08
CA SER A 524 18.08 -19.33 -6.84
C SER A 524 17.04 -19.00 -7.91
N ILE A 525 16.05 -18.16 -7.61
CA ILE A 525 15.05 -17.73 -8.61
C ILE A 525 15.73 -16.99 -9.76
N LEU A 526 16.60 -16.01 -9.47
CA LEU A 526 17.28 -15.25 -10.52
C LEU A 526 18.21 -16.15 -11.34
N TYR A 527 19.03 -16.97 -10.67
CA TYR A 527 19.93 -17.94 -11.33
C TYR A 527 19.18 -18.86 -12.28
N ASN A 528 18.09 -19.47 -11.80
CA ASN A 528 17.29 -20.39 -12.61
C ASN A 528 16.55 -19.66 -13.74
N THR A 529 16.10 -18.42 -13.51
CA THR A 529 15.45 -17.60 -14.55
C THR A 529 16.44 -17.27 -15.68
N LEU A 530 17.69 -16.94 -15.35
CA LEU A 530 18.78 -16.74 -16.32
C LEU A 530 19.14 -18.03 -17.06
N LYS A 531 19.23 -19.17 -16.37
CA LYS A 531 19.51 -20.48 -17.00
C LYS A 531 18.44 -20.96 -17.98
N GLN A 532 17.21 -20.46 -17.90
CA GLN A 532 16.20 -20.74 -18.92
C GLN A 532 16.47 -20.00 -20.24
N VAL A 533 17.33 -18.99 -20.22
CA VAL A 533 17.61 -18.11 -21.36
C VAL A 533 19.04 -18.30 -21.85
N PHE A 534 20.02 -18.49 -20.97
CA PHE A 534 21.45 -18.56 -21.27
C PHE A 534 22.05 -19.91 -20.87
N GLN A 535 23.04 -20.37 -21.63
CA GLN A 535 23.72 -21.64 -21.37
C GLN A 535 24.60 -21.60 -20.11
N TYR A 536 25.37 -20.52 -19.92
CA TYR A 536 26.27 -20.33 -18.80
C TYR A 536 25.79 -19.18 -17.92
N VAL A 537 25.76 -19.42 -16.61
CA VAL A 537 25.38 -18.43 -15.60
C VAL A 537 26.31 -18.59 -14.41
N GLU A 538 27.01 -17.53 -14.05
CA GLU A 538 27.93 -17.47 -12.91
C GLU A 538 27.47 -16.41 -11.91
N ILE A 539 27.66 -16.69 -10.61
CA ILE A 539 27.37 -15.74 -9.52
C ILE A 539 28.69 -15.31 -8.89
N ILE A 540 28.96 -14.01 -8.90
CA ILE A 540 30.20 -13.43 -8.38
C ILE A 540 29.87 -12.65 -7.10
N PRO A 541 30.27 -13.15 -5.92
CA PRO A 541 30.00 -12.49 -4.65
C PRO A 541 30.98 -11.33 -4.42
N GLY A 542 30.48 -10.10 -4.36
CA GLY A 542 31.20 -8.87 -4.02
C GLY A 542 30.43 -8.03 -2.99
N GLU A 543 30.45 -6.69 -3.14
CA GLU A 543 29.52 -5.82 -2.39
C GLU A 543 28.06 -6.19 -2.72
N ARG A 544 27.83 -6.62 -3.96
CA ARG A 544 26.60 -7.26 -4.45
C ARG A 544 26.89 -8.64 -5.00
N ASN A 545 25.86 -9.46 -5.13
CA ASN A 545 25.97 -10.70 -5.88
C ASN A 545 25.70 -10.39 -7.36
N TYR A 546 26.75 -10.41 -8.18
CA TYR A 546 26.65 -10.17 -9.61
C TYR A 546 26.36 -11.48 -10.34
N PHE A 547 25.38 -11.45 -11.23
CA PHE A 547 24.98 -12.56 -12.08
C PHE A 547 25.46 -12.26 -13.49
N LEU A 548 26.46 -13.00 -13.94
CA LEU A 548 26.91 -12.98 -15.32
C LEU A 548 26.22 -14.11 -16.07
N ALA A 549 25.69 -13.82 -17.27
CA ALA A 549 25.09 -14.84 -18.11
C ALA A 549 25.46 -14.65 -19.59
N SER A 550 25.74 -15.75 -20.28
CA SER A 550 26.07 -15.78 -21.70
C SER A 550 25.83 -17.18 -22.28
N ASP A 551 25.85 -17.28 -23.61
CA ASP A 551 25.95 -18.57 -24.30
C ASP A 551 27.42 -19.04 -24.47
N PHE A 552 28.38 -18.23 -24.04
CA PHE A 552 29.81 -18.54 -24.03
C PHE A 552 30.29 -18.84 -22.61
N VAL A 553 31.39 -19.60 -22.52
CA VAL A 553 32.00 -19.96 -21.23
C VAL A 553 32.51 -18.69 -20.56
N LEU A 554 32.03 -18.46 -19.34
CA LEU A 554 32.42 -17.32 -18.51
C LEU A 554 33.64 -17.69 -17.66
N ARG A 555 34.58 -16.77 -17.56
CA ARG A 555 35.78 -16.84 -16.72
C ARG A 555 35.54 -16.07 -15.42
N THR A 556 36.08 -16.59 -14.31
CA THR A 556 35.99 -15.99 -12.98
C THR A 556 37.31 -15.40 -12.49
N ASP A 557 38.37 -15.46 -13.30
CA ASP A 557 39.69 -14.89 -13.01
C ASP A 557 39.78 -13.43 -13.51
N PHE A 558 38.93 -12.57 -12.96
CA PHE A 558 38.73 -11.20 -13.42
C PHE A 558 39.97 -10.34 -13.26
N THR A 559 40.74 -10.53 -12.18
CA THR A 559 41.95 -9.73 -11.97
C THR A 559 42.97 -9.98 -13.06
N ARG A 560 43.08 -11.25 -13.50
CA ARG A 560 43.92 -11.65 -14.62
C ARG A 560 43.38 -11.12 -15.95
N LEU A 561 42.07 -11.20 -16.18
CA LEU A 561 41.45 -10.69 -17.42
C LEU A 561 41.63 -9.18 -17.60
N VAL A 562 41.48 -8.41 -16.51
CA VAL A 562 41.69 -6.96 -16.50
C VAL A 562 43.16 -6.63 -16.80
N GLU A 563 44.09 -7.37 -16.20
CA GLU A 563 45.53 -7.20 -16.45
C GLU A 563 45.93 -7.60 -17.89
N GLU A 564 45.45 -8.74 -18.39
CA GLU A 564 45.69 -9.20 -19.77
C GLU A 564 45.26 -8.16 -20.81
N LYS A 565 44.24 -7.36 -20.49
CA LYS A 565 43.72 -6.29 -21.33
C LYS A 565 44.32 -4.91 -21.04
N GLY A 566 45.20 -4.79 -20.04
CA GLY A 566 45.82 -3.53 -19.64
C GLY A 566 44.82 -2.49 -19.13
N ILE A 567 43.72 -2.91 -18.52
CA ILE A 567 42.67 -2.01 -18.01
C ILE A 567 43.08 -1.48 -16.62
N PRO A 568 43.14 -0.15 -16.42
CA PRO A 568 43.52 0.42 -15.12
C PRO A 568 42.38 0.32 -14.10
N THR A 569 42.64 -0.34 -12.98
CA THR A 569 41.66 -0.56 -11.89
C THR A 569 42.28 -0.38 -10.51
N GLU A 570 41.54 0.24 -9.59
CA GLU A 570 41.94 0.46 -8.20
C GLU A 570 41.51 -0.68 -7.27
N TYR A 571 40.38 -1.34 -7.53
CA TYR A 571 39.82 -2.42 -6.69
C TYR A 571 39.83 -3.79 -7.37
N VAL A 572 39.35 -3.91 -8.61
CA VAL A 572 39.28 -5.20 -9.35
C VAL A 572 40.65 -5.57 -9.91
N ASN A 573 41.60 -5.83 -9.01
CA ASN A 573 42.97 -6.22 -9.32
C ASN A 573 43.49 -7.27 -8.32
N ARG A 574 44.65 -7.85 -8.64
CA ARG A 574 45.25 -8.95 -7.86
C ARG A 574 45.64 -8.57 -6.43
N TYR A 575 45.67 -7.28 -6.10
CA TYR A 575 46.08 -6.79 -4.78
C TYR A 575 44.93 -6.81 -3.78
N PHE A 576 43.69 -6.68 -4.26
CA PHE A 576 42.48 -6.70 -3.44
C PHE A 576 41.65 -7.97 -3.60
N ILE A 577 41.65 -8.60 -4.78
CA ILE A 577 40.85 -9.77 -5.08
C ILE A 577 41.75 -10.98 -5.35
N ASP A 578 41.51 -12.07 -4.63
CA ASP A 578 42.05 -13.39 -4.94
C ASP A 578 41.03 -14.16 -5.80
N ASP A 579 41.35 -14.36 -7.07
CA ASP A 579 40.48 -15.02 -8.05
C ASP A 579 40.14 -16.48 -7.65
N ASN A 580 41.06 -17.21 -7.00
CA ASN A 580 40.80 -18.59 -6.57
C ASN A 580 39.80 -18.61 -5.41
N LEU A 581 39.96 -17.70 -4.46
CA LEU A 581 39.04 -17.54 -3.33
C LEU A 581 37.65 -17.11 -3.83
N LEU A 582 37.60 -16.13 -4.73
CA LEU A 582 36.34 -15.65 -5.33
C LEU A 582 35.61 -16.78 -6.07
N ALA A 583 36.33 -17.54 -6.90
CA ALA A 583 35.77 -18.71 -7.59
C ALA A 583 35.31 -19.80 -6.61
N GLY A 584 36.03 -20.01 -5.50
CA GLY A 584 35.63 -20.91 -4.43
C GLY A 584 34.31 -20.49 -3.78
N ARG A 585 34.16 -19.21 -3.44
CA ARG A 585 32.93 -18.64 -2.87
C ARG A 585 31.77 -18.71 -3.85
N SER A 586 32.02 -18.44 -5.13
CA SER A 586 31.04 -18.60 -6.21
C SER A 586 30.49 -20.03 -6.27
N ARG A 587 31.37 -21.04 -6.31
CA ARG A 587 30.97 -22.46 -6.28
C ARG A 587 30.22 -22.85 -5.02
N GLN A 588 30.63 -22.33 -3.86
CA GLN A 588 29.93 -22.56 -2.59
C GLN A 588 28.52 -21.96 -2.61
N LEU A 589 28.35 -20.76 -3.15
CA LEU A 589 27.03 -20.14 -3.25
C LEU A 589 26.13 -20.90 -4.21
N VAL A 590 26.63 -21.28 -5.39
CA VAL A 590 25.89 -22.04 -6.40
C VAL A 590 25.47 -23.42 -5.86
N SER A 591 26.30 -24.08 -5.06
CA SER A 591 25.96 -25.40 -4.47
C SER A 591 24.86 -25.35 -3.41
N GLN A 592 24.60 -24.17 -2.83
CA GLN A 592 23.52 -23.95 -1.87
C GLN A 592 22.19 -23.59 -2.55
N LEU A 593 22.18 -23.27 -3.84
CA LEU A 593 20.97 -22.84 -4.53
C LEU A 593 19.98 -23.99 -4.69
N ASP A 594 18.69 -23.64 -4.58
CA ASP A 594 17.61 -24.56 -4.87
C ASP A 594 17.57 -24.91 -6.36
N SER A 595 17.42 -26.19 -6.65
CA SER A 595 17.28 -26.68 -8.04
C SER A 595 15.87 -26.46 -8.63
N LYS A 596 14.85 -26.19 -7.80
CA LYS A 596 13.45 -26.00 -8.24
C LYS A 596 12.67 -24.87 -7.52
N PRO A 597 13.21 -23.66 -7.35
CA PRO A 597 12.46 -22.54 -6.73
C PRO A 597 11.36 -21.99 -7.66
N GLY A 598 11.43 -22.35 -8.95
CA GLY A 598 10.64 -21.78 -10.03
C GLY A 598 11.28 -20.51 -10.62
N ILE A 599 10.66 -19.97 -11.66
CA ILE A 599 11.16 -18.79 -12.40
C ILE A 599 10.27 -17.58 -12.20
N SER A 600 10.85 -16.38 -12.25
CA SER A 600 10.10 -15.12 -12.19
C SER A 600 9.55 -14.76 -13.57
N LYS A 601 8.26 -14.40 -13.64
CA LYS A 601 7.54 -14.02 -14.87
C LYS A 601 6.70 -12.78 -14.64
N ASP A 602 6.29 -12.10 -15.70
CA ASP A 602 5.46 -10.88 -15.60
C ASP A 602 4.16 -11.09 -14.78
N LEU A 603 3.39 -12.14 -15.09
CA LEU A 603 2.15 -12.47 -14.36
C LEU A 603 2.38 -13.21 -13.03
N PHE A 604 3.60 -13.69 -12.81
CA PHE A 604 3.98 -14.43 -11.61
C PHE A 604 5.37 -13.95 -11.13
N PRO A 605 5.47 -12.72 -10.59
CA PRO A 605 6.74 -12.09 -10.25
C PRO A 605 7.33 -12.68 -8.97
N LYS A 606 7.79 -13.94 -9.03
CA LYS A 606 8.27 -14.71 -7.87
C LYS A 606 9.42 -14.05 -7.14
N ALA A 607 10.33 -13.38 -7.87
CA ALA A 607 11.46 -12.70 -7.26
C ALA A 607 10.99 -11.60 -6.30
N TYR A 608 10.00 -10.81 -6.72
CA TYR A 608 9.33 -9.82 -5.87
C TYR A 608 8.66 -10.45 -4.64
N LEU A 609 7.92 -11.57 -4.82
CA LEU A 609 7.24 -12.22 -3.68
C LEU A 609 8.24 -12.69 -2.61
N VAL A 610 9.40 -13.21 -3.02
CA VAL A 610 10.45 -13.62 -2.09
C VAL A 610 11.17 -12.40 -1.49
N GLN A 611 11.39 -11.33 -2.26
CA GLN A 611 11.94 -10.08 -1.76
C GLN A 611 11.05 -9.46 -0.66
N GLU A 612 9.73 -9.51 -0.83
CA GLU A 612 8.76 -9.11 0.19
C GLU A 612 8.85 -9.99 1.44
N GLN A 613 8.96 -11.31 1.28
CA GLN A 613 9.16 -12.23 2.40
C GLN A 613 10.48 -11.95 3.13
N LEU A 614 11.54 -11.64 2.40
CA LEU A 614 12.85 -11.28 2.94
C LEU A 614 12.76 -9.98 3.76
N PHE A 615 12.13 -8.94 3.21
CA PHE A 615 11.88 -7.69 3.94
C PHE A 615 11.10 -7.93 5.23
N GLN A 616 10.05 -8.76 5.18
CA GLN A 616 9.27 -9.13 6.37
C GLN A 616 10.10 -9.91 7.40
N SER A 617 11.02 -10.75 6.95
CA SER A 617 11.88 -11.55 7.82
C SER A 617 12.83 -10.71 8.68
N LEU A 618 13.23 -9.52 8.21
CA LEU A 618 14.07 -8.56 8.97
C LEU A 618 13.41 -8.13 10.28
N PHE A 619 12.08 -8.18 10.37
CA PHE A 619 11.29 -7.75 11.54
C PHE A 619 10.66 -8.93 12.30
N GLY A 620 10.99 -10.16 11.91
CA GLY A 620 10.46 -11.40 12.46
C GLY A 620 9.15 -11.84 11.79
N THR A 621 9.13 -13.08 11.31
CA THR A 621 8.01 -13.70 10.57
C THR A 621 6.89 -14.26 11.45
N LYS A 622 7.00 -14.12 12.78
CA LYS A 622 6.00 -14.66 13.70
C LYS A 622 4.70 -13.87 13.57
N LEU A 623 3.56 -14.55 13.65
CA LEU A 623 2.23 -13.92 13.68
C LEU A 623 2.13 -12.82 14.76
N THR A 624 2.92 -12.94 15.83
CA THR A 624 3.07 -11.92 16.89
C THR A 624 3.54 -10.56 16.38
N SER A 625 4.32 -10.52 15.30
CA SER A 625 4.83 -9.29 14.66
C SER A 625 3.75 -8.52 13.89
N TYR A 626 2.56 -9.10 13.72
CA TYR A 626 1.41 -8.49 13.03
C TYR A 626 0.24 -8.21 13.98
N TRP A 627 0.48 -8.20 15.30
CA TRP A 627 -0.59 -8.03 16.30
C TRP A 627 -1.48 -6.80 16.09
N PRO A 628 -1.01 -5.61 15.63
CA PRO A 628 -1.90 -4.47 15.46
C PRO A 628 -2.90 -4.74 14.34
N VAL A 629 -2.43 -5.36 13.25
CA VAL A 629 -3.27 -5.78 12.13
C VAL A 629 -4.33 -6.75 12.62
N LEU A 630 -3.95 -7.78 13.38
CA LEU A 630 -4.89 -8.77 13.92
C LEU A 630 -5.95 -8.15 14.84
N VAL A 631 -5.56 -7.18 15.68
CA VAL A 631 -6.51 -6.46 16.55
C VAL A 631 -7.47 -5.61 15.72
N LEU A 632 -6.98 -4.89 14.71
CA LEU A 632 -7.81 -4.05 13.84
C LEU A 632 -8.79 -4.88 12.99
N LEU A 633 -8.41 -6.11 12.61
CA LEU A 633 -9.27 -7.06 11.90
C LEU A 633 -10.50 -7.49 12.70
N ILE A 634 -10.45 -7.44 14.04
CA ILE A 634 -11.57 -7.85 14.90
C ILE A 634 -12.82 -7.01 14.59
N PHE A 635 -12.66 -5.71 14.32
CA PHE A 635 -13.78 -4.80 14.19
C PHE A 635 -14.62 -5.03 12.91
N PRO A 636 -14.02 -5.09 11.69
CA PRO A 636 -14.70 -5.52 10.48
C PRO A 636 -15.36 -6.90 10.59
N LEU A 637 -14.66 -7.87 11.19
CA LEU A 637 -15.16 -9.25 11.34
C LEU A 637 -16.36 -9.33 12.29
N LEU A 638 -16.31 -8.65 13.44
CA LEU A 638 -17.45 -8.57 14.36
C LEU A 638 -18.65 -7.87 13.72
N PHE A 639 -18.41 -6.85 12.89
CA PHE A 639 -19.46 -6.18 12.15
C PHE A 639 -20.12 -7.12 11.13
N LEU A 640 -19.32 -7.88 10.37
CA LEU A 640 -19.81 -8.90 9.44
C LEU A 640 -20.70 -9.93 10.12
N LEU A 641 -20.28 -10.41 11.30
CA LEU A 641 -20.99 -11.43 12.08
C LEU A 641 -22.32 -10.95 12.67
N LYS A 642 -22.48 -9.64 12.87
CA LYS A 642 -23.72 -9.02 13.39
C LYS A 642 -24.55 -8.32 12.30
N GLY A 643 -24.05 -8.30 11.07
CA GLY A 643 -24.66 -7.59 9.96
C GLY A 643 -25.93 -8.28 9.45
N SER A 644 -26.83 -7.50 8.86
CA SER A 644 -27.95 -8.02 8.08
C SER A 644 -27.45 -8.68 6.79
N SER A 645 -28.26 -9.54 6.16
CA SER A 645 -27.88 -10.21 4.91
C SER A 645 -27.43 -9.26 3.80
N THR A 646 -28.05 -8.07 3.71
CA THR A 646 -27.62 -7.04 2.75
C THR A 646 -26.27 -6.42 3.11
N GLN A 647 -25.97 -6.25 4.39
CA GLN A 647 -24.66 -5.74 4.84
C GLN A 647 -23.55 -6.76 4.58
N THR A 648 -23.80 -8.04 4.83
CA THR A 648 -22.86 -9.12 4.49
C THR A 648 -22.56 -9.16 3.00
N GLY A 649 -23.58 -9.01 2.14
CA GLY A 649 -23.38 -8.95 0.69
C GLY A 649 -22.59 -7.72 0.24
N VAL A 650 -22.90 -6.54 0.76
CA VAL A 650 -22.14 -5.30 0.47
C VAL A 650 -20.69 -5.42 0.95
N PHE A 651 -20.46 -5.98 2.13
CA PHE A 651 -19.11 -6.24 2.63
C PHE A 651 -18.33 -7.19 1.71
N ALA A 652 -18.94 -8.28 1.26
CA ALA A 652 -18.30 -9.23 0.37
C ALA A 652 -18.02 -8.63 -1.03
N ALA A 653 -18.91 -7.77 -1.53
CA ALA A 653 -18.67 -7.04 -2.77
C ALA A 653 -17.51 -6.05 -2.64
N GLY A 654 -17.47 -5.25 -1.56
CA GLY A 654 -16.35 -4.35 -1.29
C GLY A 654 -15.03 -5.09 -1.10
N PHE A 655 -15.04 -6.26 -0.45
CA PHE A 655 -13.88 -7.14 -0.35
C PHE A 655 -13.39 -7.58 -1.73
N ALA A 656 -14.30 -8.10 -2.56
CA ALA A 656 -13.96 -8.59 -3.88
C ALA A 656 -13.43 -7.50 -4.81
N SER A 657 -14.05 -6.32 -4.78
CA SER A 657 -13.64 -5.19 -5.61
C SER A 657 -12.25 -4.70 -5.24
N ALA A 658 -11.95 -4.51 -3.95
CA ALA A 658 -10.63 -4.05 -3.50
C ALA A 658 -9.53 -5.09 -3.74
N SER A 659 -9.83 -6.38 -3.55
CA SER A 659 -8.92 -7.47 -3.90
C SER A 659 -8.59 -7.48 -5.39
N THR A 660 -9.61 -7.31 -6.23
CA THR A 660 -9.45 -7.30 -7.69
C THR A 660 -8.72 -6.05 -8.17
N GLU A 661 -9.04 -4.90 -7.61
CA GLU A 661 -8.36 -3.64 -7.88
C GLU A 661 -6.86 -3.78 -7.59
N PHE A 662 -6.49 -4.35 -6.45
CA PHE A 662 -5.11 -4.64 -6.11
C PHE A 662 -4.44 -5.61 -7.09
N ALA A 663 -5.11 -6.70 -7.49
CA ALA A 663 -4.62 -7.62 -8.52
C ALA A 663 -4.34 -6.92 -9.85
N LEU A 664 -5.31 -6.12 -10.33
CA LEU A 664 -5.22 -5.42 -11.59
C LEU A 664 -4.12 -4.34 -11.56
N LEU A 665 -3.93 -3.65 -10.44
CA LEU A 665 -2.82 -2.72 -10.24
C LEU A 665 -1.46 -3.41 -10.29
N LEU A 666 -1.30 -4.57 -9.67
CA LEU A 666 -0.06 -5.35 -9.74
C LEU A 666 0.24 -5.85 -11.16
N ILE A 667 -0.77 -6.34 -11.87
CA ILE A 667 -0.63 -6.76 -13.27
C ILE A 667 -0.24 -5.56 -14.13
N PHE A 668 -0.86 -4.41 -13.90
CA PHE A 668 -0.49 -3.16 -14.55
C PHE A 668 0.98 -2.80 -14.30
N GLN A 669 1.39 -2.81 -13.03
CA GLN A 669 2.75 -2.44 -12.61
C GLN A 669 3.83 -3.33 -13.20
N SER A 670 3.62 -4.65 -13.17
CA SER A 670 4.54 -5.64 -13.74
C SER A 670 4.72 -5.48 -15.26
N THR A 671 3.67 -5.00 -15.95
CA THR A 671 3.68 -4.83 -17.40
C THR A 671 4.35 -3.52 -17.83
N TYR A 672 3.91 -2.39 -17.24
CA TYR A 672 4.31 -1.05 -17.70
C TYR A 672 5.43 -0.40 -16.89
N GLY A 673 5.69 -0.87 -15.67
CA GLY A 673 6.72 -0.31 -14.80
C GLY A 673 6.50 1.14 -14.41
N TYR A 674 5.25 1.61 -14.34
CA TYR A 674 4.88 2.86 -13.68
C TYR A 674 3.49 2.67 -13.08
N VAL A 675 3.27 3.06 -11.82
CA VAL A 675 1.94 3.03 -11.19
C VAL A 675 1.50 4.38 -10.69
N TYR A 676 2.42 5.22 -10.23
CA TYR A 676 2.07 6.49 -9.60
C TYR A 676 1.12 7.37 -10.43
N HIS A 677 1.27 7.42 -11.76
CA HIS A 677 0.33 8.10 -12.66
C HIS A 677 -0.93 7.31 -12.97
N ALA A 678 -0.77 6.01 -13.21
CA ALA A 678 -1.88 5.15 -13.60
C ALA A 678 -2.83 4.90 -12.43
N LEU A 679 -2.36 4.94 -11.19
CA LEU A 679 -3.14 4.68 -9.98
C LEU A 679 -4.36 5.61 -9.92
N GLY A 680 -4.16 6.92 -10.02
CA GLY A 680 -5.28 7.87 -9.95
C GLY A 680 -6.24 7.77 -11.14
N ILE A 681 -5.77 7.32 -12.32
CA ILE A 681 -6.62 7.03 -13.49
C ILE A 681 -7.42 5.75 -13.27
N LEU A 682 -6.77 4.66 -12.87
CA LEU A 682 -7.38 3.35 -12.68
C LEU A 682 -8.41 3.37 -11.54
N VAL A 683 -8.07 4.01 -10.41
CA VAL A 683 -9.03 4.23 -9.32
C VAL A 683 -10.19 5.11 -9.82
N SER A 684 -9.93 6.17 -10.60
CA SER A 684 -11.00 6.97 -11.21
C SER A 684 -11.91 6.15 -12.14
N CYS A 685 -11.38 5.19 -12.89
CA CYS A 685 -12.19 4.28 -13.71
C CYS A 685 -13.11 3.39 -12.85
N PHE A 686 -12.58 2.86 -11.74
CA PHE A 686 -13.39 2.11 -10.77
C PHE A 686 -14.51 2.99 -10.16
N MET A 687 -14.17 4.21 -9.71
CA MET A 687 -15.13 5.18 -9.17
C MET A 687 -16.18 5.60 -10.22
N ALA A 688 -15.80 5.69 -11.50
CA ALA A 688 -16.74 5.91 -12.60
C ALA A 688 -17.74 4.77 -12.74
N GLY A 689 -17.31 3.52 -12.56
CA GLY A 689 -18.19 2.36 -12.44
C GLY A 689 -19.21 2.51 -11.31
N LEU A 690 -18.76 2.87 -10.10
CA LEU A 690 -19.62 3.10 -8.93
C LEU A 690 -20.67 4.20 -9.17
N ALA A 691 -20.24 5.34 -9.73
CA ALA A 691 -21.12 6.46 -10.05
C ALA A 691 -22.15 6.08 -11.13
N LEU A 692 -21.71 5.40 -12.21
CA LEU A 692 -22.56 4.93 -13.29
C LEU A 692 -23.63 3.96 -12.78
N ALA A 693 -23.25 3.04 -11.90
CA ALA A 693 -24.16 2.09 -11.28
C ALA A 693 -25.24 2.78 -10.44
N ALA A 694 -24.85 3.72 -9.58
CA ALA A 694 -25.80 4.47 -8.76
C ALA A 694 -26.79 5.31 -9.61
N TRP A 695 -26.31 5.86 -10.73
CA TRP A 695 -27.14 6.58 -11.69
C TRP A 695 -28.13 5.67 -12.44
N LEU A 696 -27.66 4.53 -12.94
CA LEU A 696 -28.46 3.62 -13.77
C LEU A 696 -29.34 2.65 -12.95
N ARG A 697 -29.10 2.48 -11.65
CA ARG A 697 -29.86 1.55 -10.80
C ARG A 697 -31.37 1.75 -10.91
N GLY A 698 -31.88 2.98 -10.99
CA GLY A 698 -33.31 3.25 -11.12
C GLY A 698 -33.93 2.79 -12.46
N LYS A 699 -33.12 2.73 -13.52
CA LYS A 699 -33.51 2.22 -14.84
C LYS A 699 -33.43 0.69 -14.90
N ILE A 700 -32.41 0.11 -14.27
CA ILE A 700 -32.19 -1.35 -14.25
C ILE A 700 -33.15 -2.04 -13.26
N PHE A 701 -33.32 -1.46 -12.07
CA PHE A 701 -34.15 -1.98 -10.98
C PHE A 701 -35.06 -0.89 -10.41
N SER A 702 -36.22 -0.70 -11.04
CA SER A 702 -37.20 0.28 -10.58
C SER A 702 -37.82 -0.07 -9.22
N ASN A 703 -37.99 -1.36 -8.92
CA ASN A 703 -38.44 -1.87 -7.61
C ASN A 703 -37.50 -2.98 -7.11
N PRO A 704 -36.41 -2.64 -6.40
CA PRO A 704 -35.42 -3.62 -5.94
C PRO A 704 -36.05 -4.62 -4.95
N GLN A 705 -35.68 -5.89 -5.11
CA GLN A 705 -36.14 -7.01 -4.30
C GLN A 705 -34.92 -7.84 -3.91
N LEU A 706 -35.05 -8.67 -2.88
CA LEU A 706 -33.94 -9.52 -2.42
C LEU A 706 -33.45 -10.47 -3.52
N ARG A 707 -34.31 -10.89 -4.46
CA ARG A 707 -33.90 -11.68 -5.64
C ARG A 707 -32.91 -10.94 -6.53
N HIS A 708 -33.13 -9.63 -6.77
CA HIS A 708 -32.25 -8.80 -7.58
C HIS A 708 -30.89 -8.66 -6.90
N PHE A 709 -30.87 -8.49 -5.57
CA PHE A 709 -29.64 -8.47 -4.79
C PHE A 709 -28.86 -9.79 -4.87
N ARG A 710 -29.54 -10.95 -4.82
CA ARG A 710 -28.89 -12.26 -5.00
C ARG A 710 -28.30 -12.43 -6.40
N ILE A 711 -29.03 -12.01 -7.43
CA ILE A 711 -28.52 -12.04 -8.82
C ILE A 711 -27.25 -11.20 -8.93
N LEU A 712 -27.22 -9.99 -8.37
CA LEU A 712 -26.04 -9.15 -8.37
C LEU A 712 -24.84 -9.82 -7.66
N MET A 713 -25.05 -10.47 -6.52
CA MET A 713 -23.97 -11.20 -5.84
C MET A 713 -23.45 -12.38 -6.67
N VAL A 714 -24.34 -13.09 -7.39
CA VAL A 714 -23.94 -14.13 -8.34
C VAL A 714 -23.15 -13.53 -9.51
N SER A 715 -23.54 -12.36 -10.01
CA SER A 715 -22.77 -11.65 -11.05
C SER A 715 -21.37 -11.28 -10.58
N VAL A 716 -21.20 -10.81 -9.33
CA VAL A 716 -19.88 -10.58 -8.73
C VAL A 716 -19.07 -11.87 -8.70
N LEU A 717 -19.66 -12.98 -8.22
CA LEU A 717 -18.99 -14.29 -8.22
C LEU A 717 -18.54 -14.72 -9.63
N VAL A 718 -19.41 -14.59 -10.62
CA VAL A 718 -19.11 -14.96 -12.01
C VAL A 718 -17.97 -14.11 -12.56
N LEU A 719 -17.95 -12.80 -12.28
CA LEU A 719 -16.86 -11.91 -12.69
C LEU A 719 -15.52 -12.34 -12.06
N GLN A 720 -15.51 -12.67 -10.77
CA GLN A 720 -14.30 -13.14 -10.08
C GLN A 720 -13.76 -14.47 -10.64
N LEU A 721 -14.65 -15.42 -10.92
CA LEU A 721 -14.29 -16.68 -11.56
C LEU A 721 -13.77 -16.45 -12.99
N PHE A 722 -14.41 -15.55 -13.74
CA PHE A 722 -13.99 -15.20 -15.09
C PHE A 722 -12.60 -14.54 -15.09
N LEU A 723 -12.32 -13.62 -14.17
CA LEU A 723 -11.00 -13.01 -14.01
C LEU A 723 -9.92 -14.04 -13.67
N GLY A 724 -10.21 -14.94 -12.72
CA GLY A 724 -9.32 -16.05 -12.37
C GLY A 724 -9.01 -16.96 -13.56
N LEU A 725 -10.02 -17.32 -14.35
CA LEU A 725 -9.85 -18.08 -15.59
C LEU A 725 -9.07 -17.32 -16.65
N PHE A 726 -9.44 -16.06 -16.90
CA PHE A 726 -8.82 -15.21 -17.90
C PHE A 726 -7.31 -15.08 -17.65
N PHE A 727 -6.91 -14.65 -16.45
CA PHE A 727 -5.49 -14.48 -16.12
C PHE A 727 -4.73 -15.81 -15.98
N SER A 728 -5.42 -16.93 -15.74
CA SER A 728 -4.78 -18.26 -15.80
C SER A 728 -4.41 -18.70 -17.23
N GLN A 729 -5.19 -18.29 -18.23
CA GLN A 729 -4.97 -18.66 -19.63
C GLN A 729 -4.04 -17.71 -20.37
N VAL A 730 -3.92 -16.46 -19.90
CA VAL A 730 -2.99 -15.49 -20.48
C VAL A 730 -1.57 -15.92 -20.13
N LYS A 731 -0.92 -16.66 -21.04
CA LYS A 731 0.47 -17.15 -20.84
C LYS A 731 1.52 -16.07 -21.08
N ASN A 732 1.22 -15.09 -21.93
CA ASN A 732 2.03 -13.91 -22.19
C ASN A 732 1.08 -12.73 -22.43
N LEU A 733 1.19 -11.68 -21.63
CA LEU A 733 0.59 -10.37 -21.92
C LEU A 733 1.38 -9.63 -23.02
N SER A 734 2.10 -10.33 -23.92
CA SER A 734 2.93 -9.73 -24.97
C SER A 734 2.12 -9.12 -26.12
N SER A 735 0.83 -8.84 -25.89
CA SER A 735 -0.06 -8.15 -26.81
C SER A 735 0.25 -6.65 -26.84
N SER A 736 -0.31 -5.94 -27.82
CA SER A 736 -0.18 -4.47 -27.91
C SER A 736 -0.42 -3.81 -26.54
N PRO A 737 0.47 -2.90 -26.08
CA PRO A 737 0.30 -2.16 -24.83
C PRO A 737 -1.05 -1.45 -24.71
N ILE A 738 -1.75 -1.15 -25.81
CA ILE A 738 -3.07 -0.52 -25.76
C ILE A 738 -4.15 -1.53 -25.32
N MET A 739 -4.00 -2.80 -25.70
CA MET A 739 -5.00 -3.84 -25.42
C MET A 739 -5.06 -4.19 -23.94
N ILE A 740 -3.90 -4.27 -23.27
CA ILE A 740 -3.83 -4.58 -21.83
C ILE A 740 -4.43 -3.43 -21.01
N TRP A 741 -4.12 -2.18 -21.39
CA TRP A 741 -4.77 -0.98 -20.83
C TRP A 741 -6.29 -1.07 -20.95
N ALA A 742 -6.81 -1.37 -22.15
CA ALA A 742 -8.23 -1.49 -22.38
C ALA A 742 -8.87 -2.60 -21.52
N VAL A 743 -8.25 -3.77 -21.45
CA VAL A 743 -8.72 -4.91 -20.63
C VAL A 743 -8.78 -4.53 -19.15
N ILE A 744 -7.72 -3.92 -18.61
CA ILE A 744 -7.67 -3.52 -17.20
C ILE A 744 -8.74 -2.46 -16.89
N VAL A 745 -8.90 -1.45 -17.75
CA VAL A 745 -9.92 -0.40 -17.57
C VAL A 745 -11.34 -0.99 -17.63
N ILE A 746 -11.61 -1.91 -18.57
CA ILE A 746 -12.90 -2.59 -18.67
C ILE A 746 -13.22 -3.34 -17.38
N PHE A 747 -12.26 -4.10 -16.83
CA PHE A 747 -12.48 -4.82 -15.59
C PHE A 747 -12.63 -3.89 -14.37
N MET A 748 -11.84 -2.81 -14.28
CA MET A 748 -12.02 -1.79 -13.23
C MET A 748 -13.42 -1.18 -13.25
N VAL A 749 -13.91 -0.78 -14.42
CA VAL A 749 -15.25 -0.21 -14.57
C VAL A 749 -16.33 -1.26 -14.28
N ALA A 750 -16.16 -2.50 -14.73
CA ALA A 750 -17.12 -3.59 -14.49
C ALA A 750 -17.25 -3.94 -12.99
N GLU A 751 -16.13 -4.04 -12.29
CA GLU A 751 -16.09 -4.28 -10.84
C GLU A 751 -16.74 -3.12 -10.07
N GLY A 752 -16.37 -1.88 -10.41
CA GLY A 752 -17.00 -0.69 -9.83
C GLY A 752 -18.49 -0.65 -10.10
N PHE A 753 -18.92 -1.00 -11.31
CA PHE A 753 -20.32 -1.01 -11.68
C PHE A 753 -21.13 -2.05 -10.88
N LEU A 754 -20.65 -3.29 -10.76
CA LEU A 754 -21.33 -4.31 -9.97
C LEU A 754 -21.39 -3.95 -8.49
N THR A 755 -20.28 -3.49 -7.92
CA THR A 755 -20.19 -3.08 -6.52
C THR A 755 -21.14 -1.92 -6.21
N GLY A 756 -21.20 -0.93 -7.10
CA GLY A 756 -22.11 0.21 -6.97
C GLY A 756 -23.58 -0.19 -7.08
N LEU A 757 -23.92 -1.19 -7.90
CA LEU A 757 -25.28 -1.75 -7.97
C LEU A 757 -25.64 -2.50 -6.69
N VAL A 758 -24.73 -3.32 -6.17
CA VAL A 758 -24.90 -4.03 -4.90
C VAL A 758 -25.17 -3.02 -3.77
N PHE A 759 -24.36 -1.96 -3.67
CA PHE A 759 -24.54 -0.89 -2.70
C PHE A 759 -25.91 -0.19 -2.87
N ALA A 760 -26.23 0.29 -4.07
CA ALA A 760 -27.45 1.06 -4.34
C ALA A 760 -28.72 0.22 -4.11
N VAL A 761 -28.72 -1.05 -4.50
CA VAL A 761 -29.83 -1.97 -4.23
C VAL A 761 -29.96 -2.27 -2.73
N ALA A 762 -28.84 -2.47 -2.02
CA ALA A 762 -28.87 -2.69 -0.57
C ALA A 762 -29.45 -1.50 0.21
N VAL A 763 -29.13 -0.27 -0.19
CA VAL A 763 -29.70 0.95 0.43
C VAL A 763 -31.22 0.99 0.29
N GLN A 764 -31.76 0.64 -0.87
CA GLN A 764 -33.21 0.70 -1.14
C GLN A 764 -34.00 -0.45 -0.51
N LEU A 765 -33.38 -1.62 -0.33
CA LEU A 765 -34.04 -2.77 0.32
C LEU A 765 -34.25 -2.57 1.82
N ARG A 766 -33.48 -1.68 2.44
CA ARG A 766 -33.53 -1.44 3.89
C ARG A 766 -34.54 -0.36 4.22
N LYS A 767 -35.36 -0.62 5.24
CA LYS A 767 -36.34 0.32 5.78
C LYS A 767 -35.88 0.86 7.13
N GLY A 768 -36.25 2.10 7.44
CA GLY A 768 -35.95 2.74 8.72
C GLY A 768 -35.16 4.02 8.57
N ASP A 769 -34.44 4.38 9.62
CA ASP A 769 -33.72 5.64 9.72
C ASP A 769 -32.57 5.74 8.70
N THR A 770 -32.54 6.84 7.95
CA THR A 770 -31.59 7.08 6.86
C THR A 770 -30.16 7.19 7.36
N ALA A 771 -29.93 7.78 8.54
CA ALA A 771 -28.60 7.83 9.13
C ALA A 771 -28.07 6.43 9.46
N LEU A 772 -28.93 5.51 9.95
CA LEU A 772 -28.54 4.11 10.20
C LEU A 772 -28.21 3.37 8.92
N ILE A 773 -29.07 3.54 7.91
CA ILE A 773 -28.94 2.84 6.63
C ILE A 773 -27.64 3.30 5.97
N ALA A 774 -27.43 4.61 5.84
CA ALA A 774 -26.20 5.18 5.30
C ALA A 774 -24.97 4.75 6.10
N SER A 775 -24.97 4.94 7.43
CA SER A 775 -23.81 4.64 8.27
C SER A 775 -23.37 3.19 8.17
N THR A 776 -24.32 2.26 8.17
CA THR A 776 -24.00 0.84 8.24
C THR A 776 -23.83 0.18 6.87
N THR A 777 -24.50 0.67 5.82
CA THR A 777 -24.25 0.16 4.46
C THR A 777 -22.89 0.67 3.95
N TYR A 778 -22.56 1.94 4.18
CA TYR A 778 -21.26 2.50 3.76
C TYR A 778 -20.10 1.95 4.59
N ALA A 779 -20.26 1.78 5.91
CA ALA A 779 -19.25 1.09 6.70
C ALA A 779 -19.05 -0.38 6.26
N ALA A 780 -20.10 -1.08 5.82
CA ALA A 780 -19.98 -2.44 5.30
C ALA A 780 -19.11 -2.49 4.04
N ASP A 781 -19.39 -1.60 3.08
CA ASP A 781 -18.68 -1.48 1.81
C ASP A 781 -17.18 -1.21 2.05
N ILE A 782 -16.91 -0.15 2.81
CA ILE A 782 -15.56 0.33 3.07
C ILE A 782 -14.76 -0.65 3.95
N TRP A 783 -15.36 -1.32 4.94
CA TRP A 783 -14.64 -2.33 5.72
C TRP A 783 -14.42 -3.64 4.98
N GLY A 784 -15.32 -4.00 4.07
CA GLY A 784 -15.09 -5.06 3.09
C GLY A 784 -13.86 -4.74 2.26
N ALA A 785 -13.83 -3.55 1.67
CA ALA A 785 -12.71 -3.06 0.87
C ALA A 785 -11.40 -2.97 1.68
N ALA A 786 -11.44 -2.52 2.92
CA ALA A 786 -10.28 -2.48 3.82
C ALA A 786 -9.69 -3.89 3.97
N LEU A 787 -10.53 -4.88 4.29
CA LEU A 787 -10.10 -6.27 4.45
C LEU A 787 -9.56 -6.86 3.13
N GLY A 788 -10.20 -6.53 2.01
CA GLY A 788 -9.76 -6.94 0.66
C GLY A 788 -8.37 -6.42 0.35
N ALA A 789 -8.12 -5.12 0.55
CA ALA A 789 -6.82 -4.49 0.34
C ALA A 789 -5.72 -5.13 1.21
N LEU A 790 -5.98 -5.28 2.51
CA LEU A 790 -5.02 -5.84 3.47
C LEU A 790 -4.67 -7.30 3.19
N LEU A 791 -5.69 -8.17 3.04
CA LEU A 791 -5.45 -9.60 2.84
C LEU A 791 -4.80 -9.84 1.50
N SER A 792 -5.18 -9.10 0.46
CA SER A 792 -4.58 -9.24 -0.88
C SER A 792 -3.11 -8.85 -0.87
N SER A 793 -2.76 -7.71 -0.27
CA SER A 793 -1.38 -7.19 -0.30
C SER A 793 -0.43 -7.88 0.67
N VAL A 794 -0.89 -8.19 1.90
CA VAL A 794 0.00 -8.71 2.96
C VAL A 794 0.08 -10.23 2.93
N VAL A 795 -1.02 -10.91 2.57
CA VAL A 795 -1.12 -12.38 2.73
C VAL A 795 -1.24 -13.09 1.39
N LEU A 796 -2.31 -12.84 0.64
CA LEU A 796 -2.71 -13.69 -0.48
C LEU A 796 -1.76 -13.57 -1.67
N VAL A 797 -1.39 -12.36 -2.10
CA VAL A 797 -0.45 -12.20 -3.21
C VAL A 797 0.96 -12.67 -2.83
N PRO A 798 1.58 -12.25 -1.72
CA PRO A 798 2.92 -12.73 -1.32
C PRO A 798 3.03 -14.25 -1.16
N SER A 799 1.95 -14.93 -0.74
CA SER A 799 1.97 -16.38 -0.50
C SER A 799 1.52 -17.22 -1.70
N LEU A 800 0.49 -16.80 -2.43
CA LEU A 800 -0.13 -17.59 -3.49
C LEU A 800 0.04 -16.99 -4.90
N GLY A 801 0.35 -15.69 -4.99
CA GLY A 801 0.31 -14.94 -6.25
C GLY A 801 -1.08 -14.45 -6.63
N VAL A 802 -1.17 -13.75 -7.77
CA VAL A 802 -2.38 -13.02 -8.18
C VAL A 802 -3.54 -13.94 -8.57
N VAL A 803 -3.28 -14.95 -9.42
CA VAL A 803 -4.35 -15.84 -9.91
C VAL A 803 -5.01 -16.65 -8.79
N PRO A 804 -4.27 -17.36 -7.90
CA PRO A 804 -4.88 -18.04 -6.76
C PRO A 804 -5.65 -17.11 -5.82
N MET A 805 -5.20 -15.87 -5.65
CA MET A 805 -5.93 -14.88 -4.85
C MET A 805 -7.33 -14.59 -5.41
N LEU A 806 -7.47 -14.44 -6.74
CA LEU A 806 -8.78 -14.25 -7.37
C LEU A 806 -9.74 -15.43 -7.10
N TRP A 807 -9.22 -16.67 -7.10
CA TRP A 807 -10.01 -17.85 -6.74
C TRP A 807 -10.45 -17.85 -5.27
N VAL A 808 -9.57 -17.44 -4.35
CA VAL A 808 -9.91 -17.27 -2.93
C VAL A 808 -11.01 -16.20 -2.76
N THR A 809 -10.88 -15.08 -3.47
CA THR A 809 -11.88 -14.01 -3.48
C THR A 809 -13.24 -14.50 -3.98
N ALA A 810 -13.27 -15.26 -5.09
CA ALA A 810 -14.48 -15.91 -5.57
C ALA A 810 -15.10 -16.84 -4.51
N GLY A 811 -14.28 -17.63 -3.79
CA GLY A 811 -14.74 -18.48 -2.69
C GLY A 811 -15.43 -17.69 -1.56
N ILE A 812 -14.87 -16.55 -1.16
CA ILE A 812 -15.44 -15.67 -0.13
C ILE A 812 -16.79 -15.10 -0.59
N VAL A 813 -16.88 -14.63 -1.84
CA VAL A 813 -18.16 -14.17 -2.41
C VAL A 813 -19.19 -15.31 -2.44
N GLY A 814 -18.79 -16.52 -2.83
CA GLY A 814 -19.63 -17.72 -2.82
C GLY A 814 -20.21 -18.02 -1.43
N ILE A 815 -19.38 -17.98 -0.38
CA ILE A 815 -19.81 -18.15 1.01
C ILE A 815 -20.83 -17.07 1.41
N SER A 816 -20.60 -15.81 1.02
CA SER A 816 -21.51 -14.71 1.33
C SER A 816 -22.91 -14.92 0.71
N ILE A 817 -23.01 -15.49 -0.49
CA ILE A 817 -24.28 -15.80 -1.16
C ILE A 817 -25.09 -16.81 -0.34
N ILE A 818 -24.43 -17.81 0.24
CA ILE A 818 -25.08 -18.82 1.09
C ILE A 818 -25.63 -18.16 2.38
N MET A 819 -24.93 -17.17 2.92
CA MET A 819 -25.35 -16.44 4.13
C MET A 819 -26.56 -15.51 3.88
N ILE A 820 -26.90 -15.17 2.63
CA ILE A 820 -28.03 -14.28 2.27
C ILE A 820 -29.41 -15.01 2.32
N ARG A 821 -29.51 -16.10 3.09
CA ARG A 821 -30.72 -16.94 3.21
C ARG A 821 -31.78 -16.46 4.22
N GLY A 822 -31.56 -15.35 4.95
CA GLY A 822 -32.49 -14.81 5.96
C GLY A 822 -33.35 -13.61 5.53
N LYS A 823 -34.48 -13.38 6.20
CA LYS A 823 -35.37 -12.20 6.01
C LYS A 823 -34.56 -10.89 6.15
N VAL A 824 -34.84 -9.93 5.27
CA VAL A 824 -34.40 -8.53 5.41
C VAL A 824 -35.00 -7.98 6.71
N SER A 825 -34.15 -7.65 7.69
CA SER A 825 -34.57 -6.94 8.92
C SER A 825 -34.64 -5.44 8.67
#